data_AF-A0A445CIS3-F1
#
_entry.id   AF-A0A445CIS3-F1
#
_cell.length_a   1.000
_cell.length_b   1.000
_cell.length_c   1.000
_cell.angle_alpha   90.00
_cell.angle_beta   90.00
_cell.angle_gamma   90.00
#
_symmetry.space_group_name_H-M   'P 1'
#
loop_
_entity.id
_entity.type
_entity.pdbx_description
1 polymer ?
#
loop_
_entity_poly.entity_id
_entity_poly.type
_entity_poly.pdbx_seq_one_letter_code
_entity_poly.pdbx_strand_id
1 'polypeptide(L)'
;MARSTSRGSNSSPNGLLTVTIAGGRHDHVDPASNNEEEEDDELVDPDDPFDVIHTKNVPLQTLKRWRQAALVLNASRRFRYTLDLKKEEEKEQKKSMIRAHAQVIRAALLFRLAGERELVTNTAAPSLAAPTPDGDYAVGLEQLVSMFKDQNVLALQHYGGASLLQYNLLGLADILKSNPEKGISGSDIDLSKRKIAFGTNTYPRKKGRSFWRFLWESWQDLTLIILIIAAVVSLALGIKTEGEASADRHSHHQSTMEAEGSSQASAAASESQATSERIKLNVGGKLFETTLSTIRSAGPDSLLFVLSNRPANDPNPVFIDRDPEIFSVLLSLLRTNQIPSAARRFSTQELADEAAFYGIDSHFRSAAAPPPFSGIDASIVKSISPASEGLPSTFAVADNGAVWIAHGGQISSYDWSLAHTGTLRTHLDEIDSICRVWTEIAAVGSESDAGLHFYDFSSSRHVGSVHWTDPSDPRIFKARVNAITASETSVFASFDCPHRENIVLEIDKERIQIVSQLGRQSGNQAKHMVPSKLTFVPATGVLVGTAITSGAFGYSGYIRIWDPRSGDVVWETNEPGAGRSSRFGDSFADVDVDAEGLSIFKLCSKSGDLGMADMRRLGDDPWVYLEEKNPSMVNYGGEVNNLLMHCCWGQVFVGKGGSLEVWSRVQAHGGSIEGESGREGLFRRNFVDKRGDSERGDIKKIEGGGDRLFVSREGVEGIEVWESSHTSGAVPVS
;
A
#
# COMPACT_ATOMS: atom_id res chain seq x y z
N MET A 1 -47.11 -56.82 49.51
CA MET A 1 -47.26 -55.43 50.00
C MET A 1 -46.88 -54.53 48.82
N ALA A 2 -47.84 -53.94 48.11
CA ALA A 2 -48.46 -52.63 48.38
C ALA A 2 -47.44 -51.48 48.12
N ARG A 3 -47.50 -50.73 47.00
CA ARG A 3 -48.47 -49.66 46.58
C ARG A 3 -48.33 -48.37 47.41
N SER A 4 -48.48 -47.14 46.91
CA SER A 4 -48.52 -46.52 45.54
C SER A 4 -48.44 -44.96 45.74
N THR A 5 -48.53 -44.00 44.80
CA THR A 5 -49.05 -43.93 43.41
C THR A 5 -48.26 -42.87 42.58
N SER A 6 -48.90 -41.97 41.81
CA SER A 6 -48.29 -40.93 40.95
C SER A 6 -49.32 -39.83 40.56
N ARG A 7 -48.93 -38.83 39.74
CA ARG A 7 -49.73 -37.71 39.14
C ARG A 7 -50.01 -36.50 40.07
N GLY A 8 -50.32 -35.30 39.57
CA GLY A 8 -50.47 -34.82 38.17
C GLY A 8 -50.81 -33.31 38.06
N SER A 9 -51.10 -32.82 36.85
CA SER A 9 -51.15 -31.38 36.47
C SER A 9 -52.57 -30.78 36.26
N ASN A 10 -52.69 -29.43 36.29
CA ASN A 10 -53.51 -28.53 35.42
C ASN A 10 -54.47 -27.47 36.07
N SER A 11 -54.49 -26.29 35.41
CA SER A 11 -55.61 -25.34 35.12
C SER A 11 -56.31 -24.44 36.18
N SER A 12 -56.22 -23.11 35.94
CA SER A 12 -57.21 -21.98 35.82
C SER A 12 -58.70 -22.13 36.26
N PRO A 13 -59.56 -21.06 36.39
CA PRO A 13 -59.46 -19.69 35.82
C PRO A 13 -60.07 -18.45 36.58
N ASN A 14 -59.81 -17.25 36.02
CA ASN A 14 -60.59 -15.99 35.87
C ASN A 14 -61.55 -15.38 36.94
N GLY A 15 -61.41 -14.05 37.15
CA GLY A 15 -62.51 -13.10 37.46
C GLY A 15 -62.06 -11.77 38.13
N LEU A 16 -62.69 -10.58 38.01
CA LEU A 16 -63.17 -9.77 36.86
C LEU A 16 -63.76 -8.41 37.40
N LEU A 17 -63.30 -7.23 36.89
CA LEU A 17 -63.86 -5.84 37.09
C LEU A 17 -63.80 -5.26 38.55
N THR A 18 -63.89 -3.94 38.86
CA THR A 18 -64.11 -2.68 38.08
C THR A 18 -63.59 -1.41 38.82
N VAL A 19 -63.02 -0.41 38.08
CA VAL A 19 -63.25 1.08 38.09
C VAL A 19 -63.44 1.83 39.44
N THR A 20 -62.84 3.01 39.75
CA THR A 20 -63.37 4.38 39.43
C THR A 20 -62.45 5.57 39.87
N ILE A 21 -61.85 6.30 38.89
CA ILE A 21 -61.82 7.79 38.62
C ILE A 21 -61.27 8.88 39.61
N ALA A 22 -60.49 9.82 39.01
CA ALA A 22 -60.18 11.25 39.33
C ALA A 22 -59.31 11.65 40.56
N GLY A 23 -58.58 12.80 40.54
CA GLY A 23 -58.26 13.71 39.42
C GLY A 23 -57.89 15.17 39.80
N GLY A 24 -57.10 15.85 38.95
CA GLY A 24 -56.73 17.29 39.03
C GLY A 24 -55.20 17.51 39.11
N ARG A 25 -54.48 18.31 38.29
CA ARG A 25 -54.65 19.66 37.68
C ARG A 25 -54.28 20.83 38.64
N HIS A 26 -53.51 21.86 38.25
CA HIS A 26 -52.91 22.16 36.92
C HIS A 26 -51.79 23.22 36.91
N ASP A 27 -51.15 23.34 35.72
CA ASP A 27 -50.42 24.52 35.16
C ASP A 27 -49.12 24.94 35.89
N HIS A 28 -48.12 25.66 35.32
CA HIS A 28 -47.86 26.30 33.99
C HIS A 28 -46.29 26.53 33.91
N VAL A 29 -45.55 26.75 32.80
CA VAL A 29 -45.77 26.75 31.34
C VAL A 29 -44.41 26.67 30.58
N ASP A 30 -44.44 26.44 29.27
CA ASP A 30 -43.33 26.20 28.31
C ASP A 30 -42.76 27.52 27.66
N PRO A 31 -41.99 27.56 26.52
CA PRO A 31 -41.44 26.49 25.64
C PRO A 31 -40.04 26.67 25.00
N ALA A 32 -39.45 25.59 24.45
CA ALA A 32 -38.65 25.60 23.20
C ALA A 32 -38.34 24.18 22.61
N SER A 33 -39.13 23.74 21.63
CA SER A 33 -38.81 22.76 20.54
C SER A 33 -37.95 21.50 20.80
N ASN A 34 -38.61 20.32 20.76
CA ASN A 34 -37.99 19.02 20.40
C ASN A 34 -37.77 18.89 18.88
N ASN A 35 -37.05 17.84 18.46
CA ASN A 35 -37.32 17.06 17.24
C ASN A 35 -36.50 15.75 17.26
N GLU A 36 -37.03 14.75 17.96
CA GLU A 36 -36.66 13.33 17.83
C GLU A 36 -37.97 12.59 17.49
N GLU A 37 -37.97 11.76 16.45
CA GLU A 37 -39.12 10.97 16.01
C GLU A 37 -38.77 9.49 16.23
N GLU A 38 -39.46 8.83 17.17
CA GLU A 38 -39.37 7.39 17.41
C GLU A 38 -40.23 6.65 16.36
N GLU A 39 -39.72 5.56 15.77
CA GLU A 39 -40.48 4.72 14.84
C GLU A 39 -41.20 3.58 15.60
N ASP A 40 -42.49 3.79 15.93
CA ASP A 40 -43.38 2.76 16.48
C ASP A 40 -43.92 1.83 15.36
N ASP A 41 -43.76 0.51 15.52
CA ASP A 41 -44.32 -0.53 14.63
C ASP A 41 -45.85 -0.71 14.86
N GLU A 42 -46.68 0.19 14.30
CA GLU A 42 -48.14 -0.01 14.28
C GLU A 42 -48.60 -1.10 13.28
N LEU A 43 -49.67 -1.82 13.63
CA LEU A 43 -50.22 -2.93 12.85
C LEU A 43 -51.03 -2.42 11.64
N VAL A 44 -50.44 -2.52 10.45
CA VAL A 44 -51.01 -1.99 9.19
C VAL A 44 -52.24 -2.77 8.70
N ASP A 45 -53.27 -2.04 8.27
CA ASP A 45 -54.46 -2.54 7.57
C ASP A 45 -54.15 -2.74 6.06
N PRO A 46 -54.28 -3.96 5.50
CA PRO A 46 -53.85 -4.27 4.13
C PRO A 46 -54.72 -3.66 3.02
N ASP A 47 -55.85 -3.01 3.32
CA ASP A 47 -56.77 -2.42 2.34
C ASP A 47 -56.69 -0.86 2.25
N ASP A 48 -55.66 -0.19 2.79
CA ASP A 48 -55.48 1.27 2.61
C ASP A 48 -55.19 1.62 1.12
N PRO A 49 -56.07 2.38 0.43
CA PRO A 49 -55.87 2.77 -0.97
C PRO A 49 -54.73 3.79 -1.21
N PHE A 50 -54.01 4.22 -0.17
CA PHE A 50 -52.91 5.17 -0.27
C PHE A 50 -51.51 4.59 -0.02
N ASP A 51 -51.35 3.30 0.33
CA ASP A 51 -50.02 2.71 0.49
C ASP A 51 -49.36 2.40 -0.88
N VAL A 52 -48.21 3.01 -1.15
CA VAL A 52 -47.48 2.92 -2.43
C VAL A 52 -46.10 2.29 -2.24
N ILE A 53 -46.13 1.04 -1.77
CA ILE A 53 -44.96 0.16 -1.70
C ILE A 53 -44.30 0.07 -3.10
N HIS A 54 -42.95 0.04 -3.13
CA HIS A 54 -42.05 -0.12 -4.30
C HIS A 54 -41.66 1.11 -5.16
N THR A 55 -41.92 2.36 -4.77
CA THR A 55 -41.39 3.53 -5.52
C THR A 55 -39.85 3.72 -5.44
N LYS A 56 -39.15 3.01 -4.55
CA LYS A 56 -37.67 3.02 -4.42
C LYS A 56 -36.94 2.25 -5.55
N ASN A 57 -37.59 1.29 -6.20
CA ASN A 57 -36.94 0.36 -7.16
C ASN A 57 -37.13 0.75 -8.65
N VAL A 58 -37.57 1.98 -8.92
CA VAL A 58 -37.89 2.46 -10.28
C VAL A 58 -36.59 2.80 -11.05
N PRO A 59 -36.45 2.41 -12.34
CA PRO A 59 -35.25 2.73 -13.13
C PRO A 59 -34.94 4.24 -13.20
N LEU A 60 -33.65 4.58 -13.06
CA LEU A 60 -33.16 5.98 -12.98
C LEU A 60 -33.65 6.88 -14.13
N GLN A 61 -33.76 6.34 -15.36
CA GLN A 61 -34.26 7.09 -16.52
C GLN A 61 -35.76 7.44 -16.38
N THR A 62 -36.56 6.52 -15.83
CA THR A 62 -37.99 6.71 -15.59
C THR A 62 -38.24 7.75 -14.50
N LEU A 63 -37.49 7.68 -13.39
CA LEU A 63 -37.51 8.69 -12.33
C LEU A 63 -37.12 10.09 -12.83
N LYS A 64 -36.07 10.20 -13.68
CA LYS A 64 -35.67 11.47 -14.29
C LYS A 64 -36.77 12.06 -15.18
N ARG A 65 -37.42 11.24 -16.02
CA ARG A 65 -38.57 11.69 -16.84
C ARG A 65 -39.77 12.12 -16.00
N TRP A 66 -40.08 11.39 -14.93
CA TRP A 66 -41.15 11.75 -13.99
C TRP A 66 -40.88 13.08 -13.29
N ARG A 67 -39.66 13.33 -12.79
CA ARG A 67 -39.28 14.63 -12.22
C ARG A 67 -39.31 15.77 -13.23
N GLN A 68 -38.97 15.53 -14.50
CA GLN A 68 -39.06 16.53 -15.56
C GLN A 68 -40.52 16.89 -15.94
N ALA A 69 -41.45 15.94 -15.83
CA ALA A 69 -42.88 16.19 -16.07
C ALA A 69 -43.59 16.86 -14.88
N ALA A 70 -43.08 16.67 -13.66
CA ALA A 70 -43.70 17.14 -12.42
C ALA A 70 -43.27 18.57 -12.03
N LEU A 71 -43.85 19.57 -12.69
CA LEU A 71 -43.62 21.00 -12.39
C LEU A 71 -44.30 21.38 -11.04
N VAL A 72 -43.57 21.25 -9.92
CA VAL A 72 -44.11 21.33 -8.55
C VAL A 72 -43.29 22.23 -7.64
N LEU A 73 -43.94 23.22 -7.01
CA LEU A 73 -43.35 24.23 -6.11
C LEU A 73 -42.67 23.69 -4.85
N ASN A 74 -42.98 22.47 -4.40
CA ASN A 74 -42.33 21.81 -3.27
C ASN A 74 -42.09 20.32 -3.58
N ALA A 75 -41.00 20.05 -4.30
CA ALA A 75 -40.62 18.69 -4.71
C ALA A 75 -40.38 17.76 -3.52
N SER A 76 -39.79 18.27 -2.43
CA SER A 76 -39.38 17.48 -1.26
C SER A 76 -40.53 16.71 -0.60
N ARG A 77 -41.74 17.31 -0.53
CA ARG A 77 -42.91 16.64 0.07
C ARG A 77 -43.51 15.55 -0.82
N ARG A 78 -43.31 15.62 -2.15
CA ARG A 78 -43.94 14.72 -3.14
C ARG A 78 -43.01 13.59 -3.64
N PHE A 79 -41.70 13.71 -3.40
CA PHE A 79 -40.69 12.71 -3.77
C PHE A 79 -40.05 11.98 -2.58
N ARG A 80 -40.58 12.16 -1.35
CA ARG A 80 -40.04 11.60 -0.09
C ARG A 80 -39.75 10.09 -0.14
N TYR A 81 -40.57 9.31 -0.84
CA TYR A 81 -40.43 7.84 -0.93
C TYR A 81 -39.70 7.35 -2.19
N THR A 82 -39.27 8.25 -3.09
CA THR A 82 -38.52 7.91 -4.30
C THR A 82 -37.01 7.93 -4.06
N LEU A 83 -36.25 7.15 -4.83
CA LEU A 83 -34.78 7.10 -4.77
C LEU A 83 -34.15 8.49 -5.04
N ASP A 84 -33.27 8.94 -4.16
CA ASP A 84 -32.59 10.23 -4.33
C ASP A 84 -31.49 10.15 -5.39
N LEU A 85 -31.85 10.64 -6.58
CA LEU A 85 -30.97 10.76 -7.73
C LEU A 85 -29.68 11.53 -7.44
N LYS A 86 -29.68 12.53 -6.53
CA LYS A 86 -28.47 13.30 -6.23
C LYS A 86 -27.47 12.45 -5.43
N LYS A 87 -27.95 11.78 -4.38
CA LYS A 87 -27.13 10.87 -3.55
C LYS A 87 -26.55 9.70 -4.36
N GLU A 88 -27.29 9.17 -5.33
CA GLU A 88 -26.78 8.10 -6.21
C GLU A 88 -25.83 8.62 -7.31
N GLU A 89 -26.03 9.83 -7.86
CA GLU A 89 -25.06 10.45 -8.77
C GLU A 89 -23.74 10.79 -8.07
N GLU A 90 -23.77 11.32 -6.84
CA GLU A 90 -22.57 11.54 -6.03
C GLU A 90 -21.83 10.21 -5.73
N LYS A 91 -22.56 9.11 -5.53
CA LYS A 91 -22.01 7.78 -5.27
C LYS A 91 -21.37 7.17 -6.51
N GLU A 92 -21.98 7.31 -7.69
CA GLU A 92 -21.35 6.90 -8.96
C GLU A 92 -20.15 7.77 -9.34
N GLN A 93 -20.19 9.08 -9.05
CA GLN A 93 -19.01 9.95 -9.21
C GLN A 93 -17.86 9.51 -8.29
N LYS A 94 -18.14 9.22 -7.01
CA LYS A 94 -17.16 8.66 -6.05
C LYS A 94 -16.56 7.34 -6.57
N LYS A 95 -17.39 6.38 -6.99
CA LYS A 95 -16.91 5.13 -7.64
C LYS A 95 -16.10 5.37 -8.92
N SER A 96 -16.45 6.37 -9.72
CA SER A 96 -15.69 6.71 -10.94
C SER A 96 -14.33 7.32 -10.62
N MET A 97 -14.26 8.15 -9.58
CA MET A 97 -13.02 8.75 -9.09
C MET A 97 -12.10 7.71 -8.45
N ILE A 98 -12.64 6.79 -7.63
CA ILE A 98 -11.91 5.66 -7.05
C ILE A 98 -11.34 4.77 -8.15
N ARG A 99 -12.15 4.36 -9.15
CA ARG A 99 -11.68 3.58 -10.31
C ARG A 99 -10.58 4.30 -11.09
N ALA A 100 -10.67 5.62 -11.28
CA ALA A 100 -9.62 6.39 -11.94
C ALA A 100 -8.30 6.38 -11.15
N HIS A 101 -8.33 6.60 -9.83
CA HIS A 101 -7.14 6.53 -8.99
C HIS A 101 -6.57 5.10 -8.93
N ALA A 102 -7.42 4.08 -8.77
CA ALA A 102 -7.01 2.68 -8.80
C ALA A 102 -6.35 2.31 -10.14
N GLN A 103 -6.86 2.78 -11.29
CA GLN A 103 -6.25 2.57 -12.60
C GLN A 103 -4.91 3.31 -12.76
N VAL A 104 -4.76 4.52 -12.23
CA VAL A 104 -3.47 5.25 -12.23
C VAL A 104 -2.44 4.54 -11.36
N ILE A 105 -2.81 4.13 -10.13
CA ILE A 105 -1.94 3.37 -9.23
C ILE A 105 -1.57 2.03 -9.86
N ARG A 106 -2.53 1.28 -10.40
CA ARG A 106 -2.30 -0.01 -11.08
C ARG A 106 -1.41 0.16 -12.32
N ALA A 107 -1.55 1.24 -13.08
CA ALA A 107 -0.67 1.54 -14.20
C ALA A 107 0.77 1.88 -13.74
N ALA A 108 0.93 2.68 -12.67
CA ALA A 108 2.23 3.00 -12.10
C ALA A 108 2.92 1.77 -11.49
N LEU A 109 2.17 0.90 -10.80
CA LEU A 109 2.68 -0.32 -10.17
C LEU A 109 3.01 -1.38 -11.23
N LEU A 110 2.20 -1.53 -12.30
CA LEU A 110 2.56 -2.36 -13.46
C LEU A 110 3.77 -1.80 -14.23
N PHE A 111 3.93 -0.48 -14.33
CA PHE A 111 5.10 0.14 -14.95
C PHE A 111 6.38 -0.11 -14.13
N ARG A 112 6.27 -0.02 -12.79
CA ARG A 112 7.34 -0.38 -11.85
C ARG A 112 7.70 -1.87 -11.95
N LEU A 113 6.71 -2.77 -11.84
CA LEU A 113 6.91 -4.22 -11.98
C LEU A 113 7.41 -4.63 -13.37
N ALA A 114 7.12 -3.87 -14.43
CA ALA A 114 7.70 -4.10 -15.75
C ALA A 114 9.21 -3.80 -15.75
N GLY A 115 9.64 -2.66 -15.22
CA GLY A 115 11.06 -2.32 -15.08
C GLY A 115 11.82 -3.25 -14.12
N GLU A 116 11.19 -3.67 -13.02
CA GLU A 116 11.76 -4.64 -12.08
C GLU A 116 11.86 -6.05 -12.71
N ARG A 117 10.91 -6.45 -13.58
CA ARG A 117 11.04 -7.69 -14.37
C ARG A 117 12.12 -7.59 -15.44
N GLU A 118 12.28 -6.46 -16.11
CA GLU A 118 13.36 -6.22 -17.09
C GLU A 118 14.75 -6.32 -16.44
N LEU A 119 14.87 -5.98 -15.14
CA LEU A 119 16.09 -6.19 -14.34
C LEU A 119 16.32 -7.66 -13.93
N VAL A 120 15.26 -8.44 -13.69
CA VAL A 120 15.35 -9.82 -13.17
C VAL A 120 15.46 -10.89 -14.26
N THR A 121 15.02 -10.63 -15.51
CA THR A 121 15.04 -11.64 -16.59
C THR A 121 16.44 -12.01 -17.11
N ASN A 122 17.51 -11.33 -16.68
CA ASN A 122 18.88 -11.58 -17.15
C ASN A 122 19.52 -12.91 -16.69
N THR A 123 18.83 -13.73 -15.90
CA THR A 123 19.38 -14.98 -15.32
C THR A 123 18.67 -16.26 -15.80
N ALA A 124 17.72 -16.19 -16.73
CA ALA A 124 16.97 -17.34 -17.24
C ALA A 124 17.03 -17.44 -18.77
N ALA A 125 17.83 -18.36 -19.30
CA ALA A 125 18.05 -18.52 -20.74
C ALA A 125 16.81 -19.07 -21.47
N PRO A 126 16.27 -18.39 -22.50
CA PRO A 126 15.20 -18.92 -23.34
C PRO A 126 15.73 -19.96 -24.34
N SER A 127 15.23 -21.19 -24.29
CA SER A 127 15.59 -22.26 -25.23
C SER A 127 14.75 -22.20 -26.52
N LEU A 128 15.15 -21.35 -27.48
CA LEU A 128 14.44 -21.19 -28.76
C LEU A 128 15.34 -21.31 -30.00
N ALA A 129 15.08 -22.38 -30.75
CA ALA A 129 15.22 -22.61 -32.20
C ALA A 129 16.48 -22.15 -32.98
N ALA A 130 16.91 -23.01 -33.93
CA ALA A 130 17.95 -22.70 -34.91
C ALA A 130 17.53 -21.58 -35.89
N PRO A 131 18.48 -20.79 -36.44
CA PRO A 131 18.17 -19.61 -37.23
C PRO A 131 17.53 -19.94 -38.59
N THR A 132 16.34 -19.39 -38.83
CA THR A 132 15.72 -19.31 -40.15
C THR A 132 16.28 -18.09 -40.92
N PRO A 133 16.83 -18.26 -42.14
CA PRO A 133 17.33 -17.12 -42.91
C PRO A 133 16.17 -16.29 -43.49
N ASP A 134 16.20 -14.98 -43.28
CA ASP A 134 15.21 -14.04 -43.82
C ASP A 134 15.85 -13.11 -44.86
N GLY A 135 15.63 -13.44 -46.13
CA GLY A 135 16.16 -12.69 -47.26
C GLY A 135 17.67 -12.85 -47.50
N ASP A 136 18.31 -11.74 -47.88
CA ASP A 136 19.69 -11.70 -48.40
C ASP A 136 20.78 -11.76 -47.31
N TYR A 137 20.40 -11.90 -46.03
CA TYR A 137 21.28 -11.92 -44.86
C TYR A 137 20.91 -13.09 -43.94
N ALA A 138 21.89 -13.67 -43.23
CA ALA A 138 21.68 -14.84 -42.38
C ALA A 138 21.32 -14.51 -40.91
N VAL A 139 20.92 -13.26 -40.63
CA VAL A 139 20.49 -12.78 -39.30
C VAL A 139 19.38 -11.74 -39.46
N GLY A 140 18.33 -11.84 -38.65
CA GLY A 140 17.15 -10.96 -38.70
C GLY A 140 17.27 -9.71 -37.82
N LEU A 141 16.43 -8.70 -38.07
CA LEU A 141 16.41 -7.45 -37.31
C LEU A 141 16.19 -7.67 -35.80
N GLU A 142 15.19 -8.47 -35.41
CA GLU A 142 14.87 -8.72 -34.00
C GLU A 142 16.03 -9.38 -33.22
N GLN A 143 16.79 -10.24 -33.89
CA GLN A 143 17.97 -10.91 -33.30
C GLN A 143 19.08 -9.88 -33.02
N LEU A 144 19.36 -8.97 -33.97
CA LEU A 144 20.31 -7.87 -33.78
C LEU A 144 19.85 -6.89 -32.69
N VAL A 145 18.53 -6.64 -32.60
CA VAL A 145 17.94 -5.74 -31.61
C VAL A 145 18.07 -6.28 -30.19
N SER A 146 17.80 -7.57 -29.94
CA SER A 146 18.08 -8.19 -28.63
C SER A 146 19.58 -8.17 -28.30
N MET A 147 20.44 -8.62 -29.23
CA MET A 147 21.90 -8.63 -29.02
C MET A 147 22.45 -7.24 -28.62
N PHE A 148 21.91 -6.17 -29.18
CA PHE A 148 22.32 -4.80 -28.87
C PHE A 148 21.69 -4.23 -27.59
N LYS A 149 20.37 -4.40 -27.38
CA LYS A 149 19.68 -3.90 -26.18
C LYS A 149 20.23 -4.53 -24.91
N ASP A 150 20.42 -5.85 -24.94
CA ASP A 150 20.67 -6.67 -23.77
C ASP A 150 22.20 -6.82 -23.51
N GLN A 151 23.02 -6.15 -24.33
CA GLN A 151 24.50 -6.24 -24.35
C GLN A 151 25.04 -7.68 -24.33
N ASN A 152 24.33 -8.61 -24.98
CA ASN A 152 24.52 -10.04 -24.78
C ASN A 152 25.78 -10.58 -25.48
N VAL A 153 26.91 -10.54 -24.76
CA VAL A 153 28.23 -10.99 -25.25
C VAL A 153 28.24 -12.48 -25.60
N LEU A 154 27.44 -13.32 -24.94
CA LEU A 154 27.36 -14.76 -25.22
C LEU A 154 26.63 -15.02 -26.56
N ALA A 155 25.56 -14.29 -26.85
CA ALA A 155 24.92 -14.32 -28.16
C ALA A 155 25.88 -13.81 -29.26
N LEU A 156 26.71 -12.81 -28.97
CA LEU A 156 27.74 -12.33 -29.91
C LEU A 156 28.83 -13.40 -30.17
N GLN A 157 29.23 -14.18 -29.16
CA GLN A 157 30.14 -15.31 -29.34
C GLN A 157 29.52 -16.44 -30.17
N HIS A 158 28.22 -16.71 -30.04
CA HIS A 158 27.51 -17.70 -30.88
C HIS A 158 27.56 -17.35 -32.38
N TYR A 159 27.59 -16.06 -32.74
CA TYR A 159 27.80 -15.58 -34.11
C TYR A 159 29.27 -15.29 -34.47
N GLY A 160 30.23 -15.96 -33.82
CA GLY A 160 31.66 -15.87 -34.15
C GLY A 160 32.34 -14.56 -33.75
N GLY A 161 31.68 -13.71 -32.95
CA GLY A 161 32.20 -12.40 -32.57
C GLY A 161 32.04 -11.32 -33.65
N ALA A 162 32.58 -10.13 -33.36
CA ALA A 162 32.49 -8.98 -34.26
C ALA A 162 33.44 -9.07 -35.47
N SER A 163 34.61 -9.70 -35.32
CA SER A 163 35.58 -9.98 -36.38
C SER A 163 36.41 -11.21 -36.03
N LEU A 164 36.86 -11.94 -37.05
CA LEU A 164 37.32 -13.32 -36.95
C LEU A 164 38.71 -13.48 -36.29
N LEU A 165 38.79 -14.38 -35.30
CA LEU A 165 40.02 -15.11 -34.95
C LEU A 165 39.68 -16.58 -34.63
N GLN A 166 40.49 -17.50 -35.16
CA GLN A 166 40.46 -18.95 -34.97
C GLN A 166 39.32 -19.75 -35.68
N TYR A 167 39.70 -20.86 -36.34
CA TYR A 167 38.84 -21.99 -36.79
C TYR A 167 37.69 -21.77 -37.82
N ASN A 168 37.87 -20.93 -38.85
CA ASN A 168 37.07 -20.97 -40.10
C ASN A 168 35.53 -20.87 -39.98
N LEU A 169 35.00 -20.24 -38.91
CA LEU A 169 33.59 -19.89 -38.77
C LEU A 169 33.37 -18.41 -39.15
N LEU A 170 32.25 -18.09 -39.82
CA LEU A 170 31.94 -16.71 -40.21
C LEU A 170 31.60 -15.87 -38.97
N GLY A 171 32.15 -14.65 -38.90
CA GLY A 171 31.80 -13.68 -37.86
C GLY A 171 30.57 -12.84 -38.23
N LEU A 172 30.04 -12.09 -37.26
CA LEU A 172 28.84 -11.26 -37.46
C LEU A 172 29.01 -10.21 -38.56
N ALA A 173 30.23 -9.69 -38.77
CA ALA A 173 30.56 -8.78 -39.87
C ALA A 173 30.34 -9.42 -41.25
N ASP A 174 30.77 -10.67 -41.45
CA ASP A 174 30.59 -11.41 -42.71
C ASP A 174 29.11 -11.76 -42.94
N ILE A 175 28.40 -12.17 -41.88
CA ILE A 175 26.96 -12.44 -41.88
C ILE A 175 26.17 -11.19 -42.31
N LEU A 176 26.59 -10.01 -41.87
CA LEU A 176 26.03 -8.71 -42.26
C LEU A 176 26.62 -8.15 -43.56
N LYS A 177 27.55 -8.86 -44.22
CA LYS A 177 28.26 -8.44 -45.44
C LYS A 177 28.85 -7.02 -45.28
N SER A 178 29.50 -6.78 -44.16
CA SER A 178 30.09 -5.49 -43.75
C SER A 178 31.57 -5.68 -43.49
N ASN A 179 32.44 -4.85 -44.06
CA ASN A 179 33.87 -4.93 -43.78
C ASN A 179 34.19 -4.22 -42.44
N PRO A 180 34.94 -4.84 -41.50
CA PRO A 180 35.21 -4.24 -40.19
C PRO A 180 36.12 -3.01 -40.23
N GLU A 181 36.96 -2.85 -41.26
CA GLU A 181 37.87 -1.70 -41.43
C GLU A 181 37.27 -0.60 -42.32
N LYS A 182 36.47 -0.98 -43.32
CA LYS A 182 35.97 -0.09 -44.40
C LYS A 182 34.46 0.13 -44.37
N GLY A 183 33.73 -0.54 -43.49
CA GLY A 183 32.28 -0.45 -43.36
C GLY A 183 31.51 -1.14 -44.51
N ILE A 184 30.38 -0.55 -44.87
CA ILE A 184 29.50 -0.99 -45.97
C ILE A 184 29.94 -0.36 -47.31
N SER A 185 29.44 -0.88 -48.44
CA SER A 185 29.90 -0.41 -49.77
C SER A 185 29.49 1.03 -50.11
N GLY A 186 28.50 1.59 -49.41
CA GLY A 186 27.94 2.92 -49.65
C GLY A 186 27.11 3.05 -50.94
N SER A 187 26.98 1.99 -51.73
CA SER A 187 26.19 2.03 -52.98
C SER A 187 24.69 2.06 -52.69
N ASP A 188 23.92 2.79 -53.50
CA ASP A 188 22.45 2.91 -53.34
C ASP A 188 21.73 1.56 -53.35
N ILE A 189 22.31 0.55 -54.02
CA ILE A 189 21.77 -0.81 -54.09
C ILE A 189 21.96 -1.56 -52.76
N ASP A 190 23.15 -1.48 -52.16
CA ASP A 190 23.47 -2.04 -50.83
C ASP A 190 22.67 -1.32 -49.73
N LEU A 191 22.59 0.01 -49.79
CA LEU A 191 21.78 0.82 -48.88
C LEU A 191 20.28 0.48 -48.99
N SER A 192 19.76 0.31 -50.21
CA SER A 192 18.34 -0.08 -50.42
C SER A 192 18.06 -1.48 -49.90
N LYS A 193 18.95 -2.46 -50.12
CA LYS A 193 18.80 -3.81 -49.57
C LYS A 193 18.80 -3.82 -48.03
N ARG A 194 19.73 -3.11 -47.39
CA ARG A 194 19.77 -2.97 -45.93
C ARG A 194 18.54 -2.26 -45.38
N LYS A 195 18.03 -1.24 -46.08
CA LYS A 195 16.80 -0.51 -45.70
C LYS A 195 15.54 -1.37 -45.78
N ILE A 196 15.53 -2.39 -46.65
CA ILE A 196 14.46 -3.38 -46.74
C ILE A 196 14.59 -4.42 -45.61
N ALA A 197 15.79 -4.96 -45.37
CA ALA A 197 16.03 -6.02 -44.38
C ALA A 197 16.01 -5.55 -42.91
N PHE A 198 16.46 -4.33 -42.64
CA PHE A 198 16.67 -3.80 -41.27
C PHE A 198 15.92 -2.49 -41.00
N GLY A 199 15.08 -2.04 -41.94
CA GLY A 199 14.29 -0.81 -41.81
C GLY A 199 15.09 0.48 -41.91
N THR A 200 14.52 1.58 -41.42
CA THR A 200 15.12 2.93 -41.51
C THR A 200 15.71 3.39 -40.18
N ASN A 201 17.02 3.59 -40.11
CA ASN A 201 17.66 4.27 -38.98
C ASN A 201 17.35 5.78 -39.02
N THR A 202 16.15 6.14 -38.56
CA THR A 202 15.66 7.53 -38.53
C THR A 202 14.64 7.67 -37.41
N TYR A 203 14.94 8.51 -36.41
CA TYR A 203 14.10 8.64 -35.21
C TYR A 203 12.65 9.06 -35.57
N PRO A 204 11.63 8.37 -35.05
CA PRO A 204 10.23 8.73 -35.28
C PRO A 204 9.93 10.07 -34.61
N ARG A 205 9.75 11.12 -35.42
CA ARG A 205 9.37 12.46 -34.93
C ARG A 205 8.01 12.37 -34.25
N LYS A 206 7.96 12.61 -32.93
CA LYS A 206 6.71 12.71 -32.16
C LYS A 206 5.78 13.73 -32.84
N LYS A 207 4.52 13.36 -33.08
CA LYS A 207 3.51 14.29 -33.61
C LYS A 207 3.35 15.45 -32.61
N GLY A 208 3.56 16.67 -33.08
CA GLY A 208 3.43 17.86 -32.23
C GLY A 208 2.01 18.00 -31.68
N ARG A 209 1.89 18.46 -30.43
CA ARG A 209 0.59 18.90 -29.87
C ARG A 209 0.06 20.07 -30.70
N SER A 210 -1.23 20.12 -30.97
CA SER A 210 -1.82 21.20 -31.77
C SER A 210 -1.87 22.52 -30.99
N PHE A 211 -1.63 23.63 -31.69
CA PHE A 211 -1.74 24.99 -31.13
C PHE A 211 -3.09 25.22 -30.43
N TRP A 212 -4.18 24.76 -31.05
CA TRP A 212 -5.54 24.84 -30.49
C TRP A 212 -5.71 24.14 -29.15
N ARG A 213 -4.95 23.06 -28.87
CA ARG A 213 -5.02 22.39 -27.57
C ARG A 213 -4.30 23.21 -26.50
N PHE A 214 -3.13 23.79 -26.79
CA PHE A 214 -2.47 24.70 -25.88
C PHE A 214 -3.33 25.95 -25.60
N LEU A 215 -3.93 26.54 -26.64
CA LEU A 215 -4.81 27.69 -26.50
C LEU A 215 -6.04 27.38 -25.62
N TRP A 216 -6.60 26.17 -25.75
CA TRP A 216 -7.70 25.70 -24.89
C TRP A 216 -7.24 25.46 -23.44
N GLU A 217 -6.08 24.82 -23.24
CA GLU A 217 -5.48 24.59 -21.91
C GLU A 217 -5.13 25.93 -21.22
N SER A 218 -4.70 26.96 -21.96
CA SER A 218 -4.44 28.31 -21.44
C SER A 218 -5.69 29.16 -21.19
N TRP A 219 -6.83 28.88 -21.82
CA TRP A 219 -8.05 29.69 -21.64
C TRP A 219 -8.87 29.29 -20.39
N GLN A 220 -8.52 28.19 -19.72
CA GLN A 220 -9.18 27.74 -18.49
C GLN A 220 -8.63 28.39 -17.20
N ASP A 221 -7.64 29.30 -17.31
CA ASP A 221 -7.11 30.03 -16.16
C ASP A 221 -8.13 31.04 -15.59
N LEU A 222 -8.46 30.87 -14.31
CA LEU A 222 -9.38 31.73 -13.56
C LEU A 222 -8.99 33.22 -13.63
N THR A 223 -7.69 33.52 -13.57
CA THR A 223 -7.18 34.90 -13.61
C THR A 223 -7.42 35.54 -14.98
N LEU A 224 -7.19 34.79 -16.07
CA LEU A 224 -7.45 35.24 -17.44
C LEU A 224 -8.95 35.47 -17.67
N ILE A 225 -9.80 34.58 -17.16
CA ILE A 225 -11.27 34.70 -17.22
C ILE A 225 -11.74 35.97 -16.49
N ILE A 226 -11.22 36.24 -15.29
CA ILE A 226 -11.52 37.47 -14.53
C ILE A 226 -11.09 38.72 -15.31
N LEU A 227 -9.89 38.72 -15.91
CA LEU A 227 -9.38 39.84 -16.71
C LEU A 227 -10.23 40.09 -17.96
N ILE A 228 -10.69 39.05 -18.65
CA ILE A 228 -11.59 39.17 -19.82
C ILE A 228 -12.94 39.79 -19.40
N ILE A 229 -13.52 39.33 -18.30
CA ILE A 229 -14.79 39.87 -17.76
C ILE A 229 -14.61 41.35 -17.37
N ALA A 230 -13.52 41.68 -16.67
CA ALA A 230 -13.21 43.06 -16.29
C ALA A 230 -13.03 43.97 -17.51
N ALA A 231 -12.33 43.51 -18.55
CA ALA A 231 -12.16 44.28 -19.79
C ALA A 231 -13.49 44.54 -20.51
N VAL A 232 -14.38 43.54 -20.58
CA VAL A 232 -15.73 43.70 -21.18
C VAL A 232 -16.59 44.67 -20.38
N VAL A 233 -16.55 44.62 -19.05
CA VAL A 233 -17.26 45.58 -18.18
C VAL A 233 -16.72 47.00 -18.35
N SER A 234 -15.39 47.18 -18.34
CA SER A 234 -14.75 48.49 -18.56
C SER A 234 -15.09 49.07 -19.94
N LEU A 235 -15.13 48.25 -21.00
CA LEU A 235 -15.52 48.67 -22.34
C LEU A 235 -17.01 49.08 -22.40
N ALA A 236 -17.89 48.30 -21.78
CA ALA A 236 -19.32 48.59 -21.72
C ALA A 236 -19.65 49.84 -20.89
N LEU A 237 -18.84 50.15 -19.87
CA LEU A 237 -18.93 51.39 -19.10
C LEU A 237 -18.39 52.58 -19.90
N GLY A 238 -17.20 52.47 -20.51
CA GLY A 238 -16.59 53.56 -21.29
C GLY A 238 -17.46 54.03 -22.46
N ILE A 239 -18.02 53.09 -23.22
CA ILE A 239 -18.97 53.37 -24.32
C ILE A 239 -20.26 54.05 -23.81
N LYS A 240 -20.57 53.94 -22.51
CA LYS A 240 -21.74 54.56 -21.88
C LYS A 240 -21.44 55.87 -21.14
N THR A 241 -20.17 56.26 -20.98
CA THR A 241 -19.76 57.51 -20.32
C THR A 241 -19.28 58.61 -21.27
N GLU A 242 -18.80 58.26 -22.48
CA GLU A 242 -18.26 59.25 -23.44
C GLU A 242 -19.16 59.42 -24.66
N GLY A 243 -20.22 60.22 -24.46
CA GLY A 243 -21.27 60.51 -25.43
C GLY A 243 -21.44 61.99 -25.80
N GLU A 244 -20.42 62.83 -25.60
CA GLU A 244 -20.37 64.22 -26.09
C GLU A 244 -18.91 64.70 -26.21
N ALA A 245 -18.63 65.69 -27.07
CA ALA A 245 -17.28 65.93 -27.61
C ALA A 245 -16.79 67.39 -27.48
N SER A 246 -15.50 67.61 -27.80
CA SER A 246 -14.76 68.88 -28.06
C SER A 246 -13.65 69.19 -27.03
N ALA A 247 -12.52 69.83 -27.35
CA ALA A 247 -11.81 70.06 -28.62
C ALA A 247 -10.43 70.72 -28.31
N ASP A 248 -9.60 70.93 -29.34
CA ASP A 248 -8.52 71.92 -29.44
C ASP A 248 -7.21 71.81 -28.60
N ARG A 249 -6.13 71.44 -29.33
CA ARG A 249 -4.82 72.13 -29.44
C ARG A 249 -3.85 72.14 -28.22
N HIS A 250 -2.52 72.25 -28.36
CA HIS A 250 -1.65 72.53 -29.53
C HIS A 250 -0.28 71.78 -29.46
N SER A 251 0.47 71.83 -30.57
CA SER A 251 1.90 71.43 -30.78
C SER A 251 2.92 72.09 -29.81
N HIS A 252 4.21 71.74 -29.66
CA HIS A 252 5.28 71.08 -30.48
C HIS A 252 6.19 70.18 -29.55
N HIS A 253 7.28 69.48 -29.93
CA HIS A 253 8.31 69.66 -30.99
C HIS A 253 8.99 68.34 -31.42
N GLN A 254 9.78 68.42 -32.49
CA GLN A 254 10.36 67.36 -33.33
C GLN A 254 11.85 67.73 -33.65
N SER A 255 12.87 66.87 -33.84
CA SER A 255 13.11 65.41 -33.64
C SER A 255 14.64 65.12 -33.83
N THR A 256 15.03 63.95 -34.38
CA THR A 256 16.28 63.65 -35.17
C THR A 256 17.63 63.58 -34.42
N MET A 257 18.63 62.72 -34.77
CA MET A 257 18.81 61.73 -35.87
C MET A 257 19.42 60.38 -35.38
N GLU A 258 19.45 59.41 -36.31
CA GLU A 258 20.23 58.15 -36.34
C GLU A 258 21.76 58.44 -36.52
N ALA A 259 22.73 57.51 -36.66
CA ALA A 259 22.72 56.10 -37.05
C ALA A 259 23.94 55.28 -36.52
N GLU A 260 24.28 54.18 -37.19
CA GLU A 260 25.14 53.05 -36.75
C GLU A 260 26.67 53.28 -36.79
N GLY A 261 27.43 52.37 -36.13
CA GLY A 261 28.88 52.21 -36.27
C GLY A 261 29.37 50.90 -35.62
N SER A 262 30.31 50.18 -36.25
CA SER A 262 30.57 48.75 -35.94
C SER A 262 32.02 48.38 -35.56
N SER A 263 32.12 47.42 -34.63
CA SER A 263 33.16 46.38 -34.48
C SER A 263 34.67 46.73 -34.51
N GLN A 264 35.41 46.36 -33.45
CA GLN A 264 36.28 45.14 -33.39
C GLN A 264 37.20 45.10 -32.14
N ALA A 265 37.47 43.88 -31.65
CA ALA A 265 38.74 43.36 -31.07
C ALA A 265 39.46 44.11 -29.89
N SER A 266 40.24 43.45 -29.02
CA SER A 266 40.37 42.04 -28.58
C SER A 266 41.29 41.94 -27.34
N ALA A 267 41.38 40.74 -26.74
CA ALA A 267 42.14 40.38 -25.53
C ALA A 267 41.51 40.83 -24.19
N ALA A 268 41.63 40.08 -23.09
CA ALA A 268 42.30 38.78 -22.91
C ALA A 268 41.31 37.60 -22.80
N ALA A 269 41.64 36.45 -23.38
CA ALA A 269 40.83 35.24 -23.34
C ALA A 269 41.70 34.02 -23.01
N SER A 270 41.99 33.81 -21.72
CA SER A 270 42.90 32.73 -21.27
C SER A 270 42.68 32.28 -19.81
N GLU A 271 41.47 32.39 -19.25
CA GLU A 271 41.22 32.01 -17.84
C GLU A 271 39.80 31.51 -17.51
N SER A 272 38.82 31.67 -18.41
CA SER A 272 37.39 31.61 -18.08
C SER A 272 36.65 30.29 -18.41
N GLN A 273 37.35 29.15 -18.48
CA GLN A 273 36.70 27.83 -18.70
C GLN A 273 36.45 27.01 -17.41
N ALA A 274 37.04 27.39 -16.26
CA ALA A 274 36.83 26.68 -14.99
C ALA A 274 35.60 27.14 -14.18
N THR A 275 34.93 28.21 -14.60
CA THR A 275 33.81 28.82 -13.85
C THR A 275 32.42 28.32 -14.24
N SER A 276 32.28 27.59 -15.36
CA SER A 276 30.97 27.26 -15.95
C SER A 276 30.14 26.21 -15.18
N GLU A 277 30.70 25.56 -14.17
CA GLU A 277 30.01 24.49 -13.41
C GLU A 277 29.39 24.95 -12.09
N ARG A 278 29.56 26.21 -11.69
CA ARG A 278 29.06 26.73 -10.41
C ARG A 278 27.77 27.55 -10.58
N ILE A 279 26.90 27.45 -9.58
CA ILE A 279 25.64 28.19 -9.48
C ILE A 279 25.53 28.88 -8.13
N LYS A 280 24.97 30.09 -8.12
CA LYS A 280 24.71 30.91 -6.94
C LYS A 280 23.21 30.98 -6.67
N LEU A 281 22.81 30.68 -5.44
CA LEU A 281 21.44 30.73 -4.94
C LEU A 281 21.39 31.65 -3.73
N ASN A 282 20.27 32.33 -3.51
CA ASN A 282 20.04 33.18 -2.35
C ASN A 282 18.83 32.63 -1.58
N VAL A 283 19.05 32.03 -0.42
CA VAL A 283 17.97 31.44 0.40
C VAL A 283 17.86 32.23 1.69
N GLY A 284 16.69 32.81 1.97
CA GLY A 284 16.45 33.64 3.17
C GLY A 284 17.41 34.82 3.35
N GLY A 285 18.00 35.32 2.26
CA GLY A 285 19.01 36.39 2.26
C GLY A 285 20.47 35.90 2.35
N LYS A 286 20.69 34.59 2.52
CA LYS A 286 22.03 33.98 2.58
C LYS A 286 22.43 33.43 1.22
N LEU A 287 23.61 33.83 0.73
CA LEU A 287 24.16 33.34 -0.52
C LEU A 287 24.81 31.95 -0.35
N PHE A 288 24.42 31.03 -1.22
CA PHE A 288 24.99 29.70 -1.36
C PHE A 288 25.66 29.56 -2.73
N GLU A 289 26.87 29.01 -2.76
CA GLU A 289 27.58 28.63 -3.99
C GLU A 289 27.80 27.12 -4.01
N THR A 290 27.50 26.48 -5.13
CA THR A 290 27.56 25.03 -5.30
C THR A 290 27.73 24.65 -6.77
N THR A 291 27.91 23.37 -7.09
CA THR A 291 28.00 22.90 -8.47
C THR A 291 26.63 22.61 -9.08
N LEU A 292 26.54 22.73 -10.41
CA LEU A 292 25.38 22.27 -11.19
C LEU A 292 25.18 20.75 -11.07
N SER A 293 26.23 19.97 -10.81
CA SER A 293 26.11 18.52 -10.54
C SER A 293 25.34 18.23 -9.25
N THR A 294 25.64 18.90 -8.13
CA THR A 294 24.88 18.79 -6.87
C THR A 294 23.44 19.28 -6.99
N ILE A 295 23.18 20.27 -7.85
CA ILE A 295 21.82 20.80 -8.06
C ILE A 295 21.02 19.93 -9.04
N ARG A 296 21.69 19.09 -9.86
CA ARG A 296 21.05 18.11 -10.75
C ARG A 296 20.89 16.72 -10.13
N SER A 297 21.68 16.34 -9.12
CA SER A 297 21.47 15.09 -8.37
C SER A 297 20.13 15.06 -7.65
N ALA A 298 19.54 16.23 -7.36
CA ALA A 298 18.18 16.40 -6.85
C ALA A 298 17.07 15.72 -7.69
N GLY A 299 17.33 15.37 -8.95
CA GLY A 299 16.37 14.70 -9.84
C GLY A 299 15.56 15.66 -10.73
N PRO A 300 15.07 15.20 -11.90
CA PRO A 300 14.55 16.08 -12.96
C PRO A 300 13.30 16.86 -12.57
N ASP A 301 12.48 16.32 -11.67
CA ASP A 301 11.21 16.91 -11.22
C ASP A 301 11.40 17.88 -10.02
N SER A 302 12.64 18.03 -9.52
CA SER A 302 12.96 18.92 -8.41
C SER A 302 13.00 20.39 -8.83
N LEU A 303 12.63 21.29 -7.90
CA LEU A 303 12.77 22.74 -8.08
C LEU A 303 14.23 23.10 -8.39
N LEU A 304 15.17 22.43 -7.71
CA LEU A 304 16.61 22.62 -7.86
C LEU A 304 17.08 22.30 -9.29
N PHE A 305 16.64 21.19 -9.89
CA PHE A 305 16.98 20.84 -11.27
C PHE A 305 16.47 21.89 -12.27
N VAL A 306 15.28 22.47 -12.06
CA VAL A 306 14.76 23.58 -12.88
C VAL A 306 15.72 24.78 -12.82
N LEU A 307 16.20 25.15 -11.63
CA LEU A 307 17.20 26.23 -11.47
C LEU A 307 18.54 25.93 -12.17
N SER A 308 18.90 24.65 -12.33
CA SER A 308 20.13 24.21 -13.03
C SER A 308 20.17 24.51 -14.53
N ASN A 309 19.05 24.99 -15.11
CA ASN A 309 18.93 25.37 -16.52
C ASN A 309 19.11 26.90 -16.74
N ARG A 310 19.27 27.69 -15.68
CA ARG A 310 19.52 29.14 -15.78
C ARG A 310 20.98 29.41 -16.17
N PRO A 311 21.29 30.48 -16.95
CA PRO A 311 22.67 30.78 -17.34
C PRO A 311 23.58 31.05 -16.14
N ALA A 312 24.76 30.41 -16.10
CA ALA A 312 25.70 30.49 -14.98
C ALA A 312 26.29 31.90 -14.71
N ASN A 313 26.14 32.83 -15.65
CA ASN A 313 26.61 34.22 -15.57
C ASN A 313 25.51 35.24 -15.23
N ASP A 314 24.36 34.81 -14.71
CA ASP A 314 23.31 35.74 -14.27
C ASP A 314 23.77 36.53 -13.01
N PRO A 315 23.81 37.88 -13.05
CA PRO A 315 24.28 38.68 -11.91
C PRO A 315 23.30 38.67 -10.72
N ASN A 316 22.03 38.30 -10.94
CA ASN A 316 20.98 38.29 -9.92
C ASN A 316 20.64 36.84 -9.53
N PRO A 317 21.26 36.28 -8.46
CA PRO A 317 20.97 34.92 -8.01
C PRO A 317 19.50 34.78 -7.59
N VAL A 318 18.94 33.59 -7.81
CA VAL A 318 17.55 33.26 -7.47
C VAL A 318 17.33 33.48 -5.97
N PHE A 319 16.40 34.37 -5.61
CA PHE A 319 15.92 34.49 -4.23
C PHE A 319 14.86 33.42 -3.95
N ILE A 320 15.02 32.73 -2.84
CA ILE A 320 14.14 31.68 -2.34
C ILE A 320 13.79 32.05 -0.89
N ASP A 321 12.51 32.31 -0.63
CA ASP A 321 12.03 32.81 0.66
C ASP A 321 11.77 31.65 1.65
N ARG A 322 12.86 31.02 2.10
CA ARG A 322 12.89 29.84 2.99
C ARG A 322 14.07 29.89 3.96
N ASP A 323 14.12 28.93 4.90
CA ASP A 323 15.16 28.86 5.92
C ASP A 323 16.55 28.45 5.34
N PRO A 324 17.58 29.31 5.48
CA PRO A 324 18.92 29.00 4.99
C PRO A 324 19.67 27.93 5.82
N GLU A 325 19.37 27.73 7.09
CA GLU A 325 20.01 26.67 7.89
C GLU A 325 19.47 25.29 7.46
N ILE A 326 18.15 25.15 7.28
CA ILE A 326 17.57 23.89 6.76
C ILE A 326 18.05 23.63 5.34
N PHE A 327 18.06 24.63 4.46
CA PHE A 327 18.62 24.46 3.11
C PHE A 327 20.10 24.04 3.14
N SER A 328 20.89 24.45 4.14
CA SER A 328 22.29 24.02 4.26
C SER A 328 22.43 22.54 4.64
N VAL A 329 21.48 21.97 5.38
CA VAL A 329 21.39 20.53 5.66
C VAL A 329 21.04 19.77 4.38
N LEU A 330 20.02 20.22 3.64
CA LEU A 330 19.56 19.61 2.40
C LEU A 330 20.60 19.69 1.26
N LEU A 331 21.30 20.82 1.14
CA LEU A 331 22.41 20.98 0.19
C LEU A 331 23.62 20.12 0.57
N SER A 332 23.79 19.77 1.84
CA SER A 332 24.81 18.79 2.29
C SER A 332 24.40 17.36 1.93
N LEU A 333 23.13 17.00 2.17
CA LEU A 333 22.55 15.72 1.74
C LEU A 333 22.76 15.48 0.25
N LEU A 334 22.48 16.45 -0.62
CA LEU A 334 22.69 16.33 -2.08
C LEU A 334 24.17 16.21 -2.53
N ARG A 335 25.13 16.37 -1.60
CA ARG A 335 26.59 16.21 -1.85
C ARG A 335 27.12 14.87 -1.33
N THR A 336 26.51 14.32 -0.28
CA THR A 336 27.02 13.12 0.43
C THR A 336 26.10 11.91 0.35
N ASN A 337 24.83 12.11 -0.05
CA ASN A 337 23.71 11.18 0.12
C ASN A 337 23.53 10.71 1.58
N GLN A 338 23.92 11.54 2.56
CA GLN A 338 23.81 11.26 3.99
C GLN A 338 23.35 12.51 4.76
N ILE A 339 22.51 12.31 5.78
CA ILE A 339 22.05 13.39 6.65
C ILE A 339 23.19 13.83 7.58
N PRO A 340 23.62 15.12 7.54
CA PRO A 340 24.72 15.59 8.38
C PRO A 340 24.31 15.68 9.86
N SER A 341 25.26 15.54 10.78
CA SER A 341 25.02 15.65 12.23
C SER A 341 24.39 16.97 12.67
N ALA A 342 24.57 18.05 11.89
CA ALA A 342 23.91 19.34 12.09
C ALA A 342 22.37 19.29 11.95
N ALA A 343 21.83 18.29 11.24
CA ALA A 343 20.39 18.10 11.06
C ALA A 343 19.65 17.85 12.39
N ARG A 344 20.34 17.35 13.43
CA ARG A 344 19.80 17.12 14.78
C ARG A 344 19.27 18.38 15.50
N ARG A 345 19.41 19.56 14.90
CA ARG A 345 18.81 20.83 15.37
C ARG A 345 17.35 20.98 14.98
N PHE A 346 16.92 20.27 13.94
CA PHE A 346 15.58 20.33 13.37
C PHE A 346 14.86 19.00 13.62
N SER A 347 13.53 19.03 13.67
CA SER A 347 12.73 17.81 13.65
C SER A 347 12.77 17.15 12.27
N THR A 348 12.55 15.83 12.23
CA THR A 348 12.43 15.09 10.97
C THR A 348 11.31 15.65 10.07
N GLN A 349 10.25 16.21 10.66
CA GLN A 349 9.15 16.83 9.94
C GLN A 349 9.58 18.12 9.23
N GLU A 350 10.24 19.06 9.92
CA GLU A 350 10.72 20.31 9.31
C GLU A 350 11.71 20.04 8.16
N LEU A 351 12.56 19.01 8.31
CA LEU A 351 13.45 18.55 7.26
C LEU A 351 12.70 17.91 6.07
N ALA A 352 11.64 17.14 6.34
CA ALA A 352 10.80 16.51 5.31
C ALA A 352 9.96 17.54 4.53
N ASP A 353 9.38 18.52 5.20
CA ASP A 353 8.56 19.57 4.61
C ASP A 353 9.40 20.49 3.70
N GLU A 354 10.61 20.84 4.13
CA GLU A 354 11.55 21.60 3.30
C GLU A 354 12.12 20.75 2.15
N ALA A 355 12.39 19.45 2.37
CA ALA A 355 12.78 18.54 1.29
C ALA A 355 11.67 18.38 0.24
N ALA A 356 10.40 18.34 0.65
CA ALA A 356 9.25 18.33 -0.26
C ALA A 356 9.14 19.65 -1.04
N PHE A 357 9.37 20.82 -0.41
CA PHE A 357 9.37 22.11 -1.09
C PHE A 357 10.41 22.19 -2.23
N TYR A 358 11.60 21.62 -2.04
CA TYR A 358 12.62 21.55 -3.11
C TYR A 358 12.41 20.41 -4.12
N GLY A 359 11.48 19.48 -3.86
CA GLY A 359 11.27 18.27 -4.68
C GLY A 359 12.37 17.23 -4.54
N ILE A 360 12.92 17.07 -3.32
CA ILE A 360 14.00 16.11 -2.97
C ILE A 360 13.62 15.21 -1.79
N ASP A 361 12.34 15.09 -1.47
CA ASP A 361 11.84 14.26 -0.37
C ASP A 361 12.24 12.78 -0.53
N SER A 362 12.29 12.27 -1.75
CA SER A 362 12.81 10.93 -2.08
C SER A 362 14.25 10.72 -1.61
N HIS A 363 15.13 11.70 -1.83
CA HIS A 363 16.52 11.68 -1.36
C HIS A 363 16.60 11.79 0.16
N PHE A 364 15.75 12.62 0.77
CA PHE A 364 15.69 12.75 2.23
C PHE A 364 15.21 11.44 2.89
N ARG A 365 14.08 10.87 2.43
CA ARG A 365 13.57 9.58 2.89
C ARG A 365 14.62 8.47 2.73
N SER A 366 15.29 8.39 1.58
CA SER A 366 16.34 7.37 1.34
C SER A 366 17.57 7.51 2.24
N ALA A 367 17.85 8.70 2.78
CA ALA A 367 18.96 8.94 3.71
C ALA A 367 18.53 9.01 5.19
N ALA A 368 17.22 9.03 5.44
CA ALA A 368 16.59 8.94 6.76
C ALA A 368 16.04 7.53 7.07
N ALA A 369 16.01 6.64 6.09
CA ALA A 369 15.63 5.24 6.26
C ALA A 369 16.60 4.53 7.22
N PRO A 370 16.10 3.64 8.11
CA PRO A 370 16.97 2.82 8.95
C PRO A 370 17.78 1.81 8.11
N PRO A 371 18.88 1.27 8.65
CA PRO A 371 19.65 0.22 7.98
C PRO A 371 18.83 -1.09 7.88
N PRO A 372 19.11 -1.96 6.88
CA PRO A 372 18.37 -3.21 6.69
C PRO A 372 18.25 -4.07 7.96
N PHE A 373 17.04 -4.55 8.26
CA PHE A 373 16.73 -5.06 9.60
C PHE A 373 17.38 -6.42 9.94
N SER A 374 18.50 -6.38 10.68
CA SER A 374 19.02 -7.50 11.49
C SER A 374 18.28 -7.55 12.83
N GLY A 375 17.50 -8.62 13.07
CA GLY A 375 16.89 -8.85 14.38
C GLY A 375 17.88 -9.18 15.50
N ILE A 376 19.12 -9.55 15.16
CA ILE A 376 20.16 -9.96 16.12
C ILE A 376 20.78 -8.76 16.85
N ASP A 377 20.83 -7.60 16.19
CA ASP A 377 21.41 -6.35 16.69
C ASP A 377 20.34 -5.27 16.97
N ALA A 378 19.07 -5.66 16.95
CA ALA A 378 17.94 -4.75 17.09
C ALA A 378 17.78 -4.21 18.51
N SER A 379 17.20 -3.01 18.61
CA SER A 379 16.87 -2.37 19.88
C SER A 379 15.72 -1.40 19.73
N ILE A 380 14.94 -1.19 20.81
CA ILE A 380 13.88 -0.21 20.85
C ILE A 380 14.46 1.20 20.66
N VAL A 381 14.06 1.88 19.60
CA VAL A 381 14.43 3.28 19.31
C VAL A 381 13.32 4.27 19.68
N LYS A 382 12.07 3.83 19.68
CA LYS A 382 10.88 4.65 19.96
C LYS A 382 9.75 3.78 20.54
N SER A 383 8.87 4.38 21.33
CA SER A 383 7.51 3.87 21.52
C SER A 383 6.52 4.86 20.93
N ILE A 384 5.45 4.37 20.32
CA ILE A 384 4.38 5.17 19.72
C ILE A 384 3.04 4.85 20.37
N SER A 385 2.48 5.80 21.11
CA SER A 385 1.16 5.71 21.74
C SER A 385 0.06 6.21 20.79
N PRO A 386 -1.14 5.60 20.75
CA PRO A 386 -2.27 6.08 19.97
C PRO A 386 -2.81 7.41 20.51
N ALA A 387 -3.62 8.12 19.71
CA ALA A 387 -3.95 9.52 19.99
C ALA A 387 -5.03 9.77 21.06
N SER A 388 -5.70 8.74 21.60
CA SER A 388 -6.73 8.92 22.65
C SER A 388 -6.78 7.80 23.68
N GLU A 389 -6.73 6.55 23.26
CA GLU A 389 -6.58 5.40 24.16
C GLU A 389 -5.16 4.87 24.05
N GLY A 390 -4.48 4.66 25.17
CA GLY A 390 -3.09 4.21 25.18
C GLY A 390 -2.93 2.78 24.64
N LEU A 391 -3.94 1.92 24.81
CA LEU A 391 -3.86 0.48 24.51
C LEU A 391 -4.21 0.19 23.04
N PRO A 392 -3.30 -0.39 22.24
CA PRO A 392 -3.60 -0.80 20.87
C PRO A 392 -4.41 -2.10 20.85
N SER A 393 -5.55 -2.10 20.15
CA SER A 393 -6.30 -3.34 19.87
C SER A 393 -5.55 -4.19 18.83
N THR A 394 -5.21 -3.57 17.70
CA THR A 394 -4.44 -4.14 16.58
C THR A 394 -3.73 -3.01 15.82
N PHE A 395 -2.91 -3.34 14.82
CA PHE A 395 -2.25 -2.36 13.95
C PHE A 395 -1.96 -2.94 12.56
N ALA A 396 -1.56 -2.09 11.61
CA ALA A 396 -1.01 -2.49 10.32
C ALA A 396 0.11 -1.56 9.85
N VAL A 397 1.23 -2.14 9.43
CA VAL A 397 2.44 -1.48 8.96
C VAL A 397 2.46 -1.48 7.42
N ALA A 398 3.18 -0.52 6.82
CA ALA A 398 3.46 -0.47 5.39
C ALA A 398 4.95 -0.71 5.11
N ASP A 399 5.27 -1.10 3.87
CA ASP A 399 6.65 -1.37 3.40
C ASP A 399 7.63 -0.21 3.66
N ASN A 400 7.13 1.02 3.80
CA ASN A 400 7.90 2.24 4.08
C ASN A 400 7.97 2.61 5.58
N GLY A 401 7.46 1.77 6.49
CA GLY A 401 7.48 1.99 7.94
C GLY A 401 6.40 2.94 8.47
N ALA A 402 5.48 3.40 7.64
CA ALA A 402 4.26 4.06 8.09
C ALA A 402 3.30 3.05 8.74
N VAL A 403 2.60 3.44 9.80
CA VAL A 403 1.81 2.51 10.62
C VAL A 403 0.45 3.10 11.02
N TRP A 404 -0.57 2.25 10.99
CA TRP A 404 -1.93 2.54 11.45
C TRP A 404 -2.21 1.72 12.71
N ILE A 405 -2.55 2.39 13.81
CA ILE A 405 -2.80 1.76 15.12
C ILE A 405 -4.28 1.90 15.46
N ALA A 406 -4.96 0.78 15.71
CA ALA A 406 -6.36 0.76 16.13
C ALA A 406 -6.50 0.75 17.66
N HIS A 407 -7.49 1.47 18.18
CA HIS A 407 -7.78 1.66 19.61
C HIS A 407 -9.18 2.28 19.76
N GLY A 408 -10.01 1.88 20.74
CA GLY A 408 -11.31 2.52 21.06
C GLY A 408 -12.17 2.99 19.87
N GLY A 409 -12.50 2.10 18.93
CA GLY A 409 -13.27 2.44 17.73
C GLY A 409 -12.61 3.42 16.75
N GLN A 410 -11.32 3.71 16.93
CA GLN A 410 -10.52 4.67 16.16
C GLN A 410 -9.26 4.04 15.58
N ILE A 411 -8.67 4.72 14.59
CA ILE A 411 -7.38 4.37 14.00
C ILE A 411 -6.51 5.62 13.91
N SER A 412 -5.40 5.64 14.66
CA SER A 412 -4.39 6.70 14.60
C SER A 412 -3.32 6.35 13.56
N SER A 413 -3.03 7.29 12.67
CA SER A 413 -2.10 7.13 11.55
C SER A 413 -0.78 7.82 11.80
N TYR A 414 0.33 7.12 11.52
CA TYR A 414 1.70 7.62 11.65
C TYR A 414 2.44 7.42 10.34
N ASP A 415 3.24 8.41 9.97
CA ASP A 415 4.05 8.35 8.75
C ASP A 415 5.32 7.49 8.91
N TRP A 416 6.11 7.42 7.84
CA TRP A 416 7.42 6.76 7.80
C TRP A 416 8.44 7.36 8.79
N SER A 417 8.29 8.62 9.24
CA SER A 417 9.10 9.24 10.31
C SER A 417 8.57 8.97 11.73
N LEU A 418 7.48 8.18 11.84
CA LEU A 418 6.76 7.87 13.07
C LEU A 418 6.15 9.12 13.73
N ALA A 419 5.83 10.15 12.95
CA ALA A 419 5.06 11.32 13.37
C ALA A 419 3.56 11.05 13.18
N HIS A 420 2.73 11.55 14.10
CA HIS A 420 1.27 11.42 14.01
C HIS A 420 0.73 12.31 12.89
N THR A 421 -0.05 11.72 11.98
CA THR A 421 -0.61 12.38 10.79
C THR A 421 -2.10 12.70 10.93
N GLY A 422 -2.81 11.98 11.81
CA GLY A 422 -4.24 12.14 12.03
C GLY A 422 -4.85 10.91 12.69
N THR A 423 -6.10 11.05 13.13
CA THR A 423 -6.88 9.94 13.72
C THR A 423 -8.25 9.90 13.07
N LEU A 424 -8.61 8.72 12.57
CA LEU A 424 -9.89 8.40 12.00
C LEU A 424 -10.78 7.77 13.08
N ARG A 425 -12.02 8.23 13.22
CA ARG A 425 -13.03 7.52 14.02
C ARG A 425 -13.92 6.65 13.12
N THR A 426 -14.10 5.40 13.51
CA THR A 426 -14.99 4.45 12.83
C THR A 426 -16.39 4.43 13.47
N HIS A 427 -17.31 3.64 12.93
CA HIS A 427 -18.58 3.33 13.59
C HIS A 427 -18.54 2.05 14.45
N LEU A 428 -17.38 1.38 14.52
CA LEU A 428 -17.18 0.14 15.27
C LEU A 428 -16.82 0.50 16.71
N ASP A 429 -17.29 -0.28 17.69
CA ASP A 429 -16.87 -0.10 19.09
C ASP A 429 -15.43 -0.64 19.29
N GLU A 430 -15.14 -1.82 18.74
CA GLU A 430 -13.82 -2.45 18.78
C GLU A 430 -13.34 -2.86 17.37
N ILE A 431 -12.01 -2.82 17.17
CA ILE A 431 -11.34 -3.12 15.90
C ILE A 431 -10.27 -4.17 16.17
N ASP A 432 -10.46 -5.37 15.63
CA ASP A 432 -9.60 -6.53 15.92
C ASP A 432 -8.71 -6.87 14.72
N SER A 433 -9.23 -6.67 13.51
CA SER A 433 -8.52 -6.89 12.25
C SER A 433 -8.44 -5.61 11.41
N ILE A 434 -7.26 -5.35 10.85
CA ILE A 434 -6.98 -4.21 9.99
C ILE A 434 -5.97 -4.62 8.91
N CYS A 435 -6.18 -4.17 7.67
CA CYS A 435 -5.29 -4.44 6.54
C CYS A 435 -5.18 -3.22 5.63
N ARG A 436 -3.97 -2.93 5.12
CA ARG A 436 -3.74 -1.85 4.15
C ARG A 436 -4.13 -2.33 2.75
N VAL A 437 -5.23 -1.81 2.20
CA VAL A 437 -5.76 -2.23 0.89
C VAL A 437 -5.15 -1.40 -0.25
N TRP A 438 -4.95 -0.10 0.04
CA TRP A 438 -4.21 0.88 -0.74
C TRP A 438 -3.46 1.80 0.24
N THR A 439 -2.63 2.73 -0.27
CA THR A 439 -1.82 3.67 0.54
C THR A 439 -2.65 4.38 1.63
N GLU A 440 -3.79 4.94 1.23
CA GLU A 440 -4.68 5.77 2.07
C GLU A 440 -5.95 5.05 2.54
N ILE A 441 -6.15 3.76 2.20
CA ILE A 441 -7.40 3.05 2.51
C ILE A 441 -7.14 1.73 3.26
N ALA A 442 -7.75 1.62 4.44
CA ALA A 442 -7.83 0.38 5.21
C ALA A 442 -9.09 -0.42 4.89
N ALA A 443 -8.97 -1.75 4.99
CA ALA A 443 -10.07 -2.63 5.36
C ALA A 443 -9.98 -2.92 6.86
N VAL A 444 -11.13 -2.94 7.53
CA VAL A 444 -11.26 -2.98 8.98
C VAL A 444 -12.36 -3.98 9.35
N GLY A 445 -12.10 -4.79 10.37
CA GLY A 445 -13.00 -5.82 10.87
C GLY A 445 -13.00 -5.90 12.39
N SER A 446 -14.02 -6.56 12.93
CA SER A 446 -14.32 -6.66 14.36
C SER A 446 -14.85 -8.05 14.67
N GLU A 447 -14.56 -8.54 15.87
CA GLU A 447 -15.16 -9.77 16.42
C GLU A 447 -16.44 -9.49 17.22
N SER A 448 -16.72 -8.22 17.56
CA SER A 448 -17.96 -7.78 18.21
C SER A 448 -19.00 -7.30 17.19
N ASP A 449 -18.60 -6.39 16.29
CA ASP A 449 -19.41 -5.81 15.23
C ASP A 449 -19.44 -6.64 13.93
N ALA A 450 -20.46 -6.39 13.09
CA ALA A 450 -20.66 -7.14 11.84
C ALA A 450 -20.14 -6.41 10.60
N GLY A 451 -19.57 -7.18 9.65
CA GLY A 451 -19.13 -6.70 8.33
C GLY A 451 -17.65 -6.32 8.23
N LEU A 452 -17.17 -6.30 6.99
CA LEU A 452 -15.86 -5.77 6.60
C LEU A 452 -16.04 -4.34 6.09
N HIS A 453 -15.40 -3.36 6.73
CA HIS A 453 -15.62 -1.94 6.47
C HIS A 453 -14.37 -1.27 5.90
N PHE A 454 -14.54 -0.39 4.91
CA PHE A 454 -13.43 0.26 4.22
C PHE A 454 -13.40 1.76 4.56
N TYR A 455 -12.22 2.27 4.88
CA TYR A 455 -12.02 3.65 5.34
C TYR A 455 -10.87 4.32 4.63
N ASP A 456 -11.11 5.54 4.14
CA ASP A 456 -10.15 6.43 3.49
C ASP A 456 -9.64 7.47 4.49
N PHE A 457 -8.33 7.47 4.73
CA PHE A 457 -7.63 8.41 5.60
C PHE A 457 -7.43 9.78 4.95
N SER A 458 -7.35 9.86 3.62
CA SER A 458 -7.14 11.12 2.90
C SER A 458 -8.37 12.04 2.92
N SER A 459 -9.58 11.46 3.03
CA SER A 459 -10.83 12.21 3.24
C SER A 459 -11.52 11.95 4.59
N SER A 460 -10.87 11.19 5.48
CA SER A 460 -11.35 10.76 6.81
C SER A 460 -12.77 10.18 6.81
N ARG A 461 -13.05 9.23 5.91
CA ARG A 461 -14.42 8.76 5.61
C ARG A 461 -14.54 7.27 5.39
N HIS A 462 -15.69 6.72 5.80
CA HIS A 462 -16.14 5.40 5.39
C HIS A 462 -16.44 5.39 3.87
N VAL A 463 -15.79 4.47 3.15
CA VAL A 463 -15.87 4.30 1.68
C VAL A 463 -17.04 3.38 1.31
N GLY A 464 -17.24 2.32 2.09
CA GLY A 464 -18.24 1.28 1.86
C GLY A 464 -17.92 0.01 2.66
N SER A 465 -18.85 -0.94 2.69
CA SER A 465 -18.71 -2.16 3.49
C SER A 465 -19.34 -3.39 2.84
N VAL A 466 -18.81 -4.56 3.22
CA VAL A 466 -19.19 -5.88 2.72
C VAL A 466 -19.68 -6.72 3.89
N HIS A 467 -20.87 -7.32 3.73
CA HIS A 467 -21.49 -8.18 4.73
C HIS A 467 -21.76 -9.54 4.11
N TRP A 468 -21.46 -10.62 4.83
CA TRP A 468 -21.86 -11.96 4.42
C TRP A 468 -23.34 -12.20 4.80
N THR A 469 -24.14 -12.55 3.80
CA THR A 469 -25.53 -13.01 3.93
C THR A 469 -25.82 -14.10 2.90
N ASP A 470 -26.75 -15.00 3.21
CA ASP A 470 -27.21 -16.04 2.28
C ASP A 470 -28.75 -15.95 2.14
N PRO A 471 -29.29 -15.57 0.98
CA PRO A 471 -30.74 -15.55 0.73
C PRO A 471 -31.41 -16.94 0.87
N SER A 472 -30.63 -18.02 0.81
CA SER A 472 -31.06 -19.41 0.95
C SER A 472 -31.11 -19.87 2.41
N ASP A 473 -30.37 -19.18 3.30
CA ASP A 473 -30.25 -19.52 4.70
C ASP A 473 -30.27 -18.25 5.58
N PRO A 474 -31.45 -17.83 6.08
CA PRO A 474 -31.60 -16.59 6.84
C PRO A 474 -30.88 -16.60 8.19
N ARG A 475 -30.21 -17.70 8.57
CA ARG A 475 -29.31 -17.78 9.74
C ARG A 475 -27.95 -17.13 9.47
N ILE A 476 -27.59 -16.87 8.21
CA ILE A 476 -26.38 -16.12 7.84
C ILE A 476 -26.72 -14.63 7.84
N PHE A 477 -26.57 -14.02 9.01
CA PHE A 477 -26.71 -12.59 9.26
C PHE A 477 -25.69 -12.14 10.31
N LYS A 478 -25.40 -10.83 10.36
CA LYS A 478 -24.45 -10.21 11.32
C LYS A 478 -23.11 -10.96 11.43
N ALA A 479 -22.55 -11.36 10.29
CA ALA A 479 -21.24 -12.01 10.24
C ALA A 479 -20.11 -11.04 10.65
N ARG A 480 -19.19 -11.50 11.50
CA ARG A 480 -18.02 -10.77 12.02
C ARG A 480 -16.78 -11.04 11.18
N VAL A 481 -15.64 -10.40 11.50
CA VAL A 481 -14.39 -10.51 10.71
C VAL A 481 -13.16 -10.66 11.61
N ASN A 482 -12.59 -11.88 11.65
CA ASN A 482 -11.43 -12.21 12.50
C ASN A 482 -10.09 -11.87 11.82
N ALA A 483 -9.95 -12.11 10.51
CA ALA A 483 -8.70 -11.90 9.78
C ALA A 483 -8.92 -11.28 8.41
N ILE A 484 -7.97 -10.44 7.97
CA ILE A 484 -7.98 -9.73 6.69
C ILE A 484 -6.58 -9.76 6.07
N THR A 485 -6.48 -10.05 4.77
CA THR A 485 -5.25 -9.93 3.97
C THR A 485 -5.59 -9.43 2.57
N ALA A 486 -4.58 -9.05 1.76
CA ALA A 486 -4.81 -8.49 0.44
C ALA A 486 -3.81 -9.00 -0.61
N SER A 487 -4.28 -9.16 -1.85
CA SER A 487 -3.45 -9.29 -3.05
C SER A 487 -3.32 -7.92 -3.74
N GLU A 488 -2.77 -7.87 -4.96
CA GLU A 488 -2.82 -6.66 -5.79
C GLU A 488 -4.26 -6.22 -6.09
N THR A 489 -5.16 -7.18 -6.40
CA THR A 489 -6.51 -6.95 -6.95
C THR A 489 -7.64 -7.17 -5.97
N SER A 490 -7.43 -7.98 -4.94
CA SER A 490 -8.49 -8.52 -4.07
C SER A 490 -8.15 -8.29 -2.60
N VAL A 491 -9.18 -8.27 -1.75
CA VAL A 491 -9.06 -8.40 -0.30
C VAL A 491 -9.67 -9.75 0.08
N PHE A 492 -8.99 -10.51 0.92
CA PHE A 492 -9.51 -11.75 1.49
C PHE A 492 -9.81 -11.52 2.96
N ALA A 493 -11.00 -11.89 3.41
CA ALA A 493 -11.40 -11.76 4.81
C ALA A 493 -12.09 -13.03 5.28
N SER A 494 -11.74 -13.51 6.47
CA SER A 494 -12.46 -14.59 7.14
C SER A 494 -13.68 -14.02 7.86
N PHE A 495 -14.80 -14.72 7.74
CA PHE A 495 -16.05 -14.36 8.40
C PHE A 495 -16.58 -15.54 9.21
N ASP A 496 -17.13 -15.25 10.38
CA ASP A 496 -17.95 -16.19 11.16
C ASP A 496 -19.35 -15.61 11.40
N CYS A 497 -20.33 -16.50 11.60
CA CYS A 497 -21.69 -16.15 11.99
C CYS A 497 -22.00 -16.66 13.41
N PRO A 498 -22.89 -16.00 14.18
CA PRO A 498 -23.31 -16.46 15.51
C PRO A 498 -23.85 -17.91 15.57
N HIS A 499 -24.32 -18.45 14.44
CA HIS A 499 -24.74 -19.85 14.28
C HIS A 499 -23.59 -20.84 13.98
N ARG A 500 -22.33 -20.40 14.13
CA ARG A 500 -21.07 -21.16 13.90
C ARG A 500 -20.85 -21.66 12.48
N GLU A 501 -21.43 -21.00 11.47
CA GLU A 501 -20.92 -21.15 10.10
C GLU A 501 -19.75 -20.18 9.89
N ASN A 502 -18.73 -20.60 9.15
CA ASN A 502 -17.61 -19.74 8.75
C ASN A 502 -17.35 -19.82 7.24
N ILE A 503 -16.66 -18.82 6.71
CA ILE A 503 -16.25 -18.74 5.31
C ILE A 503 -15.01 -17.85 5.18
N VAL A 504 -14.31 -17.94 4.06
CA VAL A 504 -13.39 -16.88 3.62
C VAL A 504 -13.96 -16.26 2.34
N LEU A 505 -14.12 -14.94 2.32
CA LEU A 505 -14.63 -14.20 1.17
C LEU A 505 -13.47 -13.54 0.41
N GLU A 506 -13.56 -13.54 -0.91
CA GLU A 506 -12.79 -12.64 -1.76
C GLU A 506 -13.63 -11.42 -2.13
N ILE A 507 -13.05 -10.23 -1.98
CA ILE A 507 -13.66 -8.93 -2.30
C ILE A 507 -12.82 -8.24 -3.38
N ASP A 508 -13.44 -7.85 -4.49
CA ASP A 508 -12.79 -7.03 -5.53
C ASP A 508 -12.48 -5.63 -4.99
N LYS A 509 -11.21 -5.21 -5.05
CA LYS A 509 -10.81 -3.85 -4.67
C LYS A 509 -11.47 -2.78 -5.53
N GLU A 510 -11.65 -2.99 -6.84
CA GLU A 510 -12.19 -1.95 -7.73
C GLU A 510 -13.69 -1.65 -7.49
N ARG A 511 -14.44 -2.59 -6.87
CA ARG A 511 -15.89 -2.47 -6.64
C ARG A 511 -16.34 -2.52 -5.19
N ILE A 512 -15.52 -3.07 -4.29
CA ILE A 512 -15.88 -3.41 -2.90
C ILE A 512 -17.11 -4.34 -2.91
N GLN A 513 -16.98 -5.48 -3.59
CA GLN A 513 -18.02 -6.49 -3.76
C GLN A 513 -17.43 -7.90 -3.69
N ILE A 514 -18.21 -8.86 -3.15
CA ILE A 514 -17.83 -10.27 -3.07
C ILE A 514 -17.68 -10.85 -4.48
N VAL A 515 -16.55 -11.50 -4.75
CA VAL A 515 -16.23 -12.17 -6.03
C VAL A 515 -16.36 -13.67 -5.90
N SER A 516 -15.72 -14.25 -4.89
CA SER A 516 -15.67 -15.70 -4.64
C SER A 516 -15.91 -16.02 -3.17
N GLN A 517 -16.29 -17.28 -2.92
CA GLN A 517 -16.60 -17.84 -1.60
C GLN A 517 -15.74 -19.09 -1.39
N LEU A 518 -14.79 -19.02 -0.46
CA LEU A 518 -13.77 -20.03 -0.23
C LEU A 518 -14.06 -20.79 1.06
N GLY A 519 -14.06 -22.12 0.98
CA GLY A 519 -14.03 -23.00 2.16
C GLY A 519 -15.14 -22.84 3.19
N ARG A 520 -16.40 -22.57 2.78
CA ARG A 520 -17.56 -22.46 3.70
C ARG A 520 -17.70 -23.73 4.56
N GLN A 521 -17.73 -23.56 5.87
CA GLN A 521 -17.89 -24.64 6.85
C GLN A 521 -19.10 -24.36 7.74
N SER A 522 -19.87 -25.41 8.02
CA SER A 522 -20.97 -25.37 8.99
C SER A 522 -20.48 -25.84 10.37
N GLY A 523 -21.04 -25.31 11.45
CA GLY A 523 -20.62 -25.58 12.84
C GLY A 523 -20.71 -27.05 13.29
N ASN A 524 -21.37 -27.89 12.51
CA ASN A 524 -21.45 -29.34 12.72
C ASN A 524 -20.27 -30.11 12.10
N GLN A 525 -19.41 -29.46 11.30
CA GLN A 525 -18.23 -30.09 10.71
C GLN A 525 -17.08 -30.16 11.73
N ALA A 526 -16.24 -31.18 11.62
CA ALA A 526 -14.89 -31.11 12.19
C ALA A 526 -14.14 -29.95 11.53
N LYS A 527 -13.30 -29.22 12.29
CA LYS A 527 -12.54 -28.05 11.82
C LYS A 527 -13.37 -26.79 11.50
N HIS A 528 -14.61 -26.66 12.00
CA HIS A 528 -15.46 -25.47 11.82
C HIS A 528 -14.98 -24.16 12.48
N MET A 529 -13.72 -24.04 12.87
CA MET A 529 -13.16 -22.79 13.38
C MET A 529 -12.90 -21.83 12.21
N VAL A 530 -13.15 -20.54 12.43
CA VAL A 530 -12.83 -19.48 11.46
C VAL A 530 -11.31 -19.25 11.44
N PRO A 531 -10.68 -18.99 10.26
CA PRO A 531 -9.27 -18.61 10.22
C PRO A 531 -9.01 -17.27 10.94
N SER A 532 -8.10 -17.29 11.91
CA SER A 532 -7.67 -16.13 12.70
C SER A 532 -6.39 -15.47 12.16
N LYS A 533 -5.65 -16.15 11.27
CA LYS A 533 -4.59 -15.55 10.44
C LYS A 533 -4.85 -15.92 8.98
N LEU A 534 -4.67 -14.95 8.07
CA LEU A 534 -4.75 -15.11 6.61
C LEU A 534 -3.53 -14.48 5.97
N THR A 535 -2.87 -15.21 5.07
CA THR A 535 -1.69 -14.73 4.34
C THR A 535 -1.83 -15.08 2.86
N PHE A 536 -2.00 -14.07 2.01
CA PHE A 536 -1.91 -14.24 0.55
C PHE A 536 -0.45 -14.32 0.14
N VAL A 537 -0.10 -15.25 -0.75
CA VAL A 537 1.29 -15.52 -1.18
C VAL A 537 1.46 -15.14 -2.65
N PRO A 538 2.00 -13.95 -2.99
CA PRO A 538 1.91 -13.41 -4.36
C PRO A 538 2.61 -14.25 -5.43
N ALA A 539 3.74 -14.91 -5.12
CA ALA A 539 4.53 -15.65 -6.10
C ALA A 539 3.82 -16.89 -6.67
N THR A 540 2.88 -17.47 -5.93
CA THR A 540 2.01 -18.57 -6.39
C THR A 540 0.55 -18.13 -6.55
N GLY A 541 0.15 -17.06 -5.88
CA GLY A 541 -1.22 -16.54 -5.79
C GLY A 541 -2.17 -17.43 -5.01
N VAL A 542 -1.67 -18.27 -4.10
CA VAL A 542 -2.50 -19.04 -3.16
C VAL A 542 -2.82 -18.21 -1.92
N LEU A 543 -3.89 -18.57 -1.23
CA LEU A 543 -4.24 -18.03 0.08
C LEU A 543 -3.98 -19.10 1.14
N VAL A 544 -3.17 -18.78 2.16
CA VAL A 544 -3.00 -19.60 3.35
C VAL A 544 -3.89 -19.04 4.46
N GLY A 545 -4.54 -19.92 5.22
CA GLY A 545 -5.26 -19.54 6.43
C GLY A 545 -5.07 -20.54 7.56
N THR A 546 -4.97 -20.04 8.77
CA THR A 546 -4.76 -20.84 9.98
C THR A 546 -5.89 -20.55 10.97
N ALA A 547 -6.42 -21.59 11.58
CA ALA A 547 -7.40 -21.48 12.65
C ALA A 547 -6.88 -22.31 13.83
N ILE A 548 -6.45 -21.63 14.88
CA ILE A 548 -5.80 -22.23 16.06
C ILE A 548 -6.55 -21.76 17.31
N THR A 549 -6.81 -22.68 18.23
CA THR A 549 -7.42 -22.38 19.52
C THR A 549 -6.64 -23.06 20.65
N SER A 550 -6.52 -22.36 21.78
CA SER A 550 -5.97 -22.88 23.03
C SER A 550 -7.09 -23.10 24.05
N GLY A 551 -6.87 -24.00 25.00
CA GLY A 551 -7.85 -24.23 26.07
C GLY A 551 -7.46 -25.38 27.00
N ALA A 552 -8.40 -25.80 27.85
CA ALA A 552 -8.18 -26.84 28.87
C ALA A 552 -7.74 -28.22 28.32
N PHE A 553 -7.84 -28.43 27.00
CA PHE A 553 -7.41 -29.65 26.30
C PHE A 553 -6.17 -29.43 25.42
N GLY A 554 -5.38 -28.38 25.68
CA GLY A 554 -4.20 -28.00 24.89
C GLY A 554 -4.56 -27.15 23.68
N TYR A 555 -3.60 -27.00 22.76
CA TYR A 555 -3.82 -26.34 21.48
C TYR A 555 -4.40 -27.30 20.45
N SER A 556 -5.21 -26.78 19.53
CA SER A 556 -5.77 -27.54 18.41
C SER A 556 -6.09 -26.63 17.23
N GLY A 557 -6.09 -27.17 16.01
CA GLY A 557 -6.49 -26.37 14.85
C GLY A 557 -6.20 -27.00 13.50
N TYR A 558 -6.16 -26.16 12.47
CA TYR A 558 -5.78 -26.53 11.11
C TYR A 558 -5.04 -25.41 10.38
N ILE A 559 -4.25 -25.81 9.37
CA ILE A 559 -3.68 -24.94 8.33
C ILE A 559 -4.33 -25.38 7.02
N ARG A 560 -4.84 -24.44 6.23
CA ARG A 560 -5.43 -24.73 4.92
C ARG A 560 -4.89 -23.77 3.87
N ILE A 561 -4.67 -24.29 2.66
CA ILE A 561 -4.23 -23.53 1.49
C ILE A 561 -5.31 -23.66 0.42
N TRP A 562 -5.82 -22.52 -0.05
CA TRP A 562 -6.75 -22.43 -1.19
C TRP A 562 -6.04 -21.83 -2.40
N ASP A 563 -6.45 -22.23 -3.61
CA ASP A 563 -6.22 -21.43 -4.82
C ASP A 563 -7.50 -20.60 -5.09
N PRO A 564 -7.49 -19.27 -4.89
CA PRO A 564 -8.68 -18.44 -5.12
C PRO A 564 -9.21 -18.49 -6.56
N ARG A 565 -8.38 -18.92 -7.53
CA ARG A 565 -8.76 -18.98 -8.96
C ARG A 565 -9.69 -20.13 -9.28
N SER A 566 -9.56 -21.26 -8.58
CA SER A 566 -10.44 -22.43 -8.68
C SER A 566 -11.49 -22.47 -7.55
N GLY A 567 -11.14 -21.95 -6.38
CA GLY A 567 -11.88 -22.11 -5.13
C GLY A 567 -11.48 -23.37 -4.34
N ASP A 568 -10.62 -24.22 -4.90
CA ASP A 568 -10.26 -25.52 -4.34
C ASP A 568 -9.26 -25.42 -3.19
N VAL A 569 -9.31 -26.42 -2.30
CA VAL A 569 -8.31 -26.65 -1.25
C VAL A 569 -7.13 -27.42 -1.85
N VAL A 570 -5.98 -26.77 -1.94
CA VAL A 570 -4.74 -27.32 -2.51
C VAL A 570 -4.00 -28.20 -1.50
N TRP A 571 -4.03 -27.83 -0.22
CA TRP A 571 -3.46 -28.60 0.88
C TRP A 571 -4.15 -28.25 2.21
N GLU A 572 -4.20 -29.22 3.13
CA GLU A 572 -4.66 -29.03 4.50
C GLU A 572 -3.86 -29.94 5.44
N THR A 573 -3.50 -29.44 6.62
CA THR A 573 -3.11 -30.29 7.75
C THR A 573 -3.84 -29.86 9.02
N ASN A 574 -3.97 -30.77 9.97
CA ASN A 574 -4.62 -30.51 11.27
C ASN A 574 -3.94 -31.29 12.38
N GLU A 575 -3.80 -30.66 13.54
CA GLU A 575 -3.25 -31.31 14.73
C GLU A 575 -4.39 -31.44 15.76
N PRO A 576 -4.93 -32.66 15.98
CA PRO A 576 -6.08 -32.87 16.85
C PRO A 576 -5.68 -32.67 18.31
N GLY A 577 -6.48 -31.89 19.05
CA GLY A 577 -6.09 -31.25 20.31
C GLY A 577 -5.24 -32.09 21.26
N ALA A 578 -3.93 -31.83 21.22
CA ALA A 578 -2.97 -32.59 21.99
C ALA A 578 -2.90 -32.03 23.41
N GLY A 579 -3.83 -32.46 24.27
CA GLY A 579 -3.80 -32.13 25.69
C GLY A 579 -2.58 -32.70 26.42
N ARG A 580 -2.67 -32.87 27.75
CA ARG A 580 -1.56 -33.35 28.60
C ARG A 580 -1.06 -34.79 28.33
N SER A 581 -1.47 -35.41 27.21
CA SER A 581 -0.95 -36.67 26.69
C SER A 581 -0.02 -36.42 25.50
N SER A 582 1.16 -37.03 25.51
CA SER A 582 2.12 -37.02 24.39
C SER A 582 1.71 -37.88 23.18
N ARG A 583 0.59 -38.62 23.27
CA ARG A 583 0.15 -39.59 22.24
C ARG A 583 -0.27 -38.96 20.90
N PHE A 584 -0.47 -37.65 20.86
CA PHE A 584 -0.81 -36.89 19.64
C PHE A 584 0.30 -35.91 19.25
N GLY A 585 1.52 -36.10 19.78
CA GLY A 585 2.65 -35.21 19.54
C GLY A 585 2.52 -33.87 20.28
N ASP A 586 3.13 -32.85 19.69
CA ASP A 586 3.02 -31.45 20.12
C ASP A 586 2.33 -30.62 19.04
N SER A 587 1.28 -29.90 19.44
CA SER A 587 0.44 -29.13 18.54
C SER A 587 1.05 -27.77 18.22
N PHE A 588 0.76 -27.22 17.04
CA PHE A 588 1.01 -25.80 16.76
C PHE A 588 0.23 -24.88 17.71
N ALA A 589 0.96 -23.94 18.32
CA ALA A 589 0.44 -22.84 19.12
C ALA A 589 0.23 -21.57 18.27
N ASP A 590 1.14 -21.31 17.34
CA ASP A 590 0.95 -20.35 16.24
C ASP A 590 1.61 -20.89 14.95
N VAL A 591 1.22 -20.31 13.81
CA VAL A 591 1.73 -20.59 12.46
C VAL A 591 1.82 -19.27 11.68
N ASP A 592 2.89 -19.04 10.92
CA ASP A 592 2.97 -17.94 9.96
C ASP A 592 3.76 -18.35 8.69
N VAL A 593 3.74 -17.50 7.66
CA VAL A 593 4.21 -17.83 6.30
C VAL A 593 5.25 -16.82 5.79
N ASP A 594 6.46 -17.31 5.51
CA ASP A 594 7.47 -16.61 4.72
C ASP A 594 7.03 -16.63 3.24
N ALA A 595 6.25 -15.63 2.85
CA ALA A 595 5.67 -15.50 1.51
C ALA A 595 6.72 -15.24 0.40
N GLU A 596 7.92 -14.78 0.76
CA GLU A 596 9.04 -14.58 -0.17
C GLU A 596 9.87 -15.86 -0.35
N GLY A 597 10.23 -16.52 0.76
CA GLY A 597 10.92 -17.81 0.76
C GLY A 597 10.05 -18.97 0.27
N LEU A 598 8.73 -18.84 0.37
CA LEU A 598 7.73 -19.91 0.21
C LEU A 598 7.90 -21.04 1.24
N SER A 599 7.93 -20.64 2.52
CA SER A 599 7.96 -21.54 3.67
C SER A 599 6.82 -21.24 4.65
N ILE A 600 6.22 -22.29 5.23
CA ILE A 600 5.31 -22.19 6.37
C ILE A 600 6.10 -22.56 7.62
N PHE A 601 5.96 -21.79 8.69
CA PHE A 601 6.56 -22.09 9.98
C PHE A 601 5.48 -22.38 11.03
N LYS A 602 5.70 -23.37 11.89
CA LYS A 602 4.86 -23.66 13.06
C LYS A 602 5.65 -23.56 14.36
N LEU A 603 5.05 -22.98 15.39
CA LEU A 603 5.58 -22.90 16.74
C LEU A 603 4.90 -23.95 17.61
N CYS A 604 5.65 -24.88 18.21
CA CYS A 604 5.11 -26.02 18.96
C CYS A 604 4.78 -25.68 20.42
N SER A 605 3.65 -26.20 20.91
CA SER A 605 2.96 -25.72 22.12
C SER A 605 3.55 -26.14 23.47
N LYS A 606 4.26 -27.27 23.53
CA LYS A 606 4.81 -27.87 24.76
C LYS A 606 6.33 -27.78 24.80
N SER A 607 6.99 -27.85 23.64
CA SER A 607 8.45 -27.74 23.54
C SER A 607 8.94 -26.32 23.28
N GLY A 608 8.13 -25.47 22.63
CA GLY A 608 8.55 -24.15 22.16
C GLY A 608 9.54 -24.21 20.98
N ASP A 609 9.56 -25.32 20.25
CA ASP A 609 10.39 -25.55 19.05
C ASP A 609 9.74 -24.96 17.79
N LEU A 610 10.56 -24.73 16.76
CA LEU A 610 10.16 -24.13 15.49
C LEU A 610 10.27 -25.16 14.36
N GLY A 611 9.13 -25.55 13.78
CA GLY A 611 9.05 -26.39 12.57
C GLY A 611 8.92 -25.55 11.30
N MET A 612 9.55 -25.97 10.21
CA MET A 612 9.51 -25.34 8.89
C MET A 612 9.07 -26.33 7.81
N ALA A 613 8.11 -25.95 6.97
CA ALA A 613 7.66 -26.70 5.81
C ALA A 613 7.86 -25.89 4.52
N ASP A 614 8.44 -26.52 3.50
CA ASP A 614 8.67 -25.96 2.16
C ASP A 614 7.37 -26.02 1.36
N MET A 615 6.76 -24.87 1.01
CA MET A 615 5.45 -24.83 0.33
C MET A 615 5.45 -25.52 -1.03
N ARG A 616 6.64 -25.78 -1.60
CA ARG A 616 6.85 -26.43 -2.89
C ARG A 616 6.92 -27.96 -2.75
N ARG A 617 6.87 -28.48 -1.51
CA ARG A 617 7.05 -29.90 -1.14
C ARG A 617 6.12 -30.33 0.01
N LEU A 618 4.91 -29.80 0.05
CA LEU A 618 3.92 -30.18 1.07
C LEU A 618 3.42 -31.61 0.83
N GLY A 619 3.46 -32.42 1.89
CA GLY A 619 2.92 -33.78 1.95
C GLY A 619 2.13 -33.99 3.25
N ASP A 620 2.02 -35.24 3.72
CA ASP A 620 1.30 -35.56 4.96
C ASP A 620 2.02 -35.03 6.21
N ASP A 621 3.35 -35.14 6.25
CA ASP A 621 4.21 -34.59 7.30
C ASP A 621 5.42 -33.85 6.65
N PRO A 622 5.31 -32.53 6.39
CA PRO A 622 6.34 -31.75 5.70
C PRO A 622 7.31 -31.03 6.65
N TRP A 623 7.28 -31.31 7.95
CA TRP A 623 7.93 -30.49 8.97
C TRP A 623 9.40 -30.84 9.21
N VAL A 624 10.31 -29.92 8.88
CA VAL A 624 11.70 -29.94 9.33
C VAL A 624 11.83 -29.07 10.57
N TYR A 625 12.18 -29.65 11.71
CA TYR A 625 12.39 -28.91 12.96
C TYR A 625 13.77 -28.24 12.97
N LEU A 626 13.83 -27.01 13.46
CA LEU A 626 15.07 -26.22 13.53
C LEU A 626 15.79 -26.45 14.85
N GLU A 627 17.01 -27.01 14.79
CA GLU A 627 17.86 -27.25 15.95
C GLU A 627 18.69 -26.01 16.31
N GLU A 628 18.53 -25.48 17.53
CA GLU A 628 19.49 -24.52 18.07
C GLU A 628 20.68 -25.25 18.72
N LYS A 629 21.90 -24.92 18.28
CA LYS A 629 23.15 -25.62 18.64
C LYS A 629 23.90 -24.95 19.79
N ASN A 630 23.48 -23.76 20.20
CA ASN A 630 23.99 -23.07 21.38
C ASN A 630 23.32 -23.59 22.68
N PRO A 631 24.07 -24.22 23.60
CA PRO A 631 23.52 -24.74 24.85
C PRO A 631 22.99 -23.64 25.79
N SER A 632 23.34 -22.36 25.60
CA SER A 632 22.76 -21.25 26.38
C SER A 632 21.34 -20.85 25.95
N MET A 633 20.82 -21.42 24.85
CA MET A 633 19.50 -21.10 24.29
C MET A 633 18.48 -22.24 24.47
N VAL A 634 18.84 -23.33 25.14
CA VAL A 634 17.95 -24.50 25.31
C VAL A 634 16.66 -24.08 26.04
N ASN A 635 15.50 -24.47 25.51
CA ASN A 635 14.21 -24.25 26.17
C ASN A 635 14.19 -25.03 27.50
N TYR A 636 14.20 -24.33 28.63
CA TYR A 636 13.98 -24.94 29.94
C TYR A 636 12.52 -25.38 30.04
N GLY A 637 12.28 -26.68 29.90
CA GLY A 637 10.94 -27.25 29.73
C GLY A 637 9.93 -26.82 30.79
N GLY A 638 8.91 -26.07 30.36
CA GLY A 638 7.81 -25.53 31.16
C GLY A 638 6.64 -25.16 30.26
N GLU A 639 5.46 -24.97 30.85
CA GLU A 639 4.21 -24.63 30.12
C GLU A 639 4.29 -23.14 29.70
N VAL A 640 4.87 -22.86 28.53
CA VAL A 640 5.03 -21.49 28.00
C VAL A 640 3.69 -20.99 27.47
N ASN A 641 3.10 -20.03 28.16
CA ASN A 641 1.89 -19.34 27.72
C ASN A 641 2.23 -18.19 26.76
N ASN A 642 1.22 -17.71 26.02
CA ASN A 642 1.33 -16.59 25.09
C ASN A 642 2.48 -16.78 24.07
N LEU A 643 2.32 -17.84 23.28
CA LEU A 643 3.18 -18.20 22.14
C LEU A 643 2.62 -17.57 20.86
N LEU A 644 3.43 -16.79 20.14
CA LEU A 644 3.08 -16.27 18.81
C LEU A 644 4.31 -16.14 17.90
N MET A 645 4.09 -15.98 16.60
CA MET A 645 5.17 -15.82 15.63
C MET A 645 4.81 -14.90 14.45
N HIS A 646 5.83 -14.26 13.90
CA HIS A 646 5.74 -13.49 12.66
C HIS A 646 6.94 -13.70 11.74
N CYS A 647 6.70 -13.89 10.45
CA CYS A 647 7.72 -14.03 9.40
C CYS A 647 7.90 -12.73 8.62
N CYS A 648 9.10 -12.15 8.65
CA CYS A 648 9.46 -10.97 7.83
C CYS A 648 10.95 -10.94 7.48
N TRP A 649 11.30 -10.43 6.30
CA TRP A 649 12.68 -10.39 5.76
C TRP A 649 13.44 -11.72 5.80
N GLY A 650 12.76 -12.85 5.57
CA GLY A 650 13.33 -14.20 5.66
C GLY A 650 13.77 -14.64 7.07
N GLN A 651 13.38 -13.87 8.10
CA GLN A 651 13.58 -14.14 9.53
C GLN A 651 12.24 -14.51 10.17
N VAL A 652 12.28 -15.29 11.26
CA VAL A 652 11.08 -15.65 12.04
C VAL A 652 11.23 -15.12 13.46
N PHE A 653 10.36 -14.18 13.82
CA PHE A 653 10.26 -13.62 15.16
C PHE A 653 9.26 -14.44 15.98
N VAL A 654 9.60 -14.73 17.23
CA VAL A 654 8.85 -15.64 18.10
C VAL A 654 8.67 -14.97 19.46
N GLY A 655 7.42 -14.74 19.84
CA GLY A 655 7.01 -14.29 21.18
C GLY A 655 6.82 -15.49 22.11
N LYS A 656 7.36 -15.40 23.33
CA LYS A 656 7.24 -16.40 24.41
C LYS A 656 6.90 -15.67 25.71
N GLY A 657 5.60 -15.43 25.92
CA GLY A 657 5.14 -14.42 26.87
C GLY A 657 5.74 -13.07 26.51
N GLY A 658 6.38 -12.41 27.48
CA GLY A 658 7.10 -11.17 27.24
C GLY A 658 8.40 -11.28 26.44
N SER A 659 8.96 -12.49 26.26
CA SER A 659 10.28 -12.69 25.63
C SER A 659 10.19 -12.65 24.10
N LEU A 660 11.16 -12.00 23.42
CA LEU A 660 11.23 -11.89 21.96
C LEU A 660 12.49 -12.55 21.38
N GLU A 661 12.29 -13.62 20.62
CA GLU A 661 13.35 -14.37 19.93
C GLU A 661 13.32 -14.12 18.42
N VAL A 662 14.47 -14.24 17.76
CA VAL A 662 14.59 -14.25 16.29
C VAL A 662 15.35 -15.48 15.82
N TRP A 663 14.82 -16.13 14.78
CA TRP A 663 15.51 -17.14 13.99
C TRP A 663 15.88 -16.53 12.63
N SER A 664 17.18 -16.38 12.37
CA SER A 664 17.70 -15.76 11.16
C SER A 664 18.50 -16.75 10.31
N ARG A 665 18.40 -16.62 8.98
CA ARG A 665 18.97 -17.58 8.03
C ARG A 665 20.48 -17.37 7.86
N VAL A 666 21.27 -18.39 8.16
CA VAL A 666 22.74 -18.36 8.07
C VAL A 666 23.16 -18.65 6.63
N GLN A 667 24.01 -17.78 6.05
CA GLN A 667 24.66 -18.07 4.77
C GLN A 667 25.73 -19.16 4.98
N ALA A 668 25.47 -20.36 4.47
CA ALA A 668 26.41 -21.46 4.50
C ALA A 668 27.70 -21.09 3.74
N HIS A 669 28.81 -20.93 4.45
CA HIS A 669 30.12 -20.80 3.84
C HIS A 669 30.44 -22.06 3.03
N GLY A 670 30.96 -21.88 1.81
CA GLY A 670 30.95 -22.89 0.76
C GLY A 670 31.55 -24.25 1.15
N GLY A 671 30.71 -25.27 1.23
CA GLY A 671 31.10 -26.64 1.60
C GLY A 671 29.94 -27.62 1.59
N SER A 672 29.55 -28.07 0.39
CA SER A 672 28.78 -29.30 0.09
C SER A 672 27.84 -29.86 1.18
N ILE A 673 26.54 -29.60 1.06
CA ILE A 673 25.51 -30.44 1.71
C ILE A 673 24.38 -30.79 0.73
N GLU A 674 24.58 -31.86 -0.04
CA GLU A 674 23.50 -32.57 -0.71
C GLU A 674 22.93 -33.60 0.27
N GLY A 675 21.91 -33.21 1.03
CA GLY A 675 21.24 -34.06 2.02
C GLY A 675 20.16 -33.31 2.79
N GLU A 676 19.13 -34.01 3.25
CA GLU A 676 17.98 -33.40 3.93
C GLU A 676 18.37 -32.79 5.30
N SER A 677 19.30 -33.44 6.01
CA SER A 677 19.95 -32.93 7.23
C SER A 677 20.80 -31.66 7.03
N GLY A 678 20.98 -31.20 5.79
CA GLY A 678 21.53 -29.88 5.52
C GLY A 678 20.59 -28.72 5.88
N ARG A 679 19.28 -28.98 5.98
CA ARG A 679 18.26 -27.93 6.23
C ARG A 679 18.17 -27.51 7.71
N GLU A 680 18.43 -28.43 8.63
CA GLU A 680 18.40 -28.21 10.09
C GLU A 680 19.39 -27.12 10.54
N GLY A 681 20.54 -27.00 9.86
CA GLY A 681 21.59 -26.02 10.15
C GLY A 681 21.46 -24.67 9.45
N LEU A 682 20.35 -24.38 8.76
CA LEU A 682 20.19 -23.15 7.97
C LEU A 682 19.78 -21.91 8.79
N PHE A 683 19.38 -22.07 10.05
CA PHE A 683 18.95 -20.96 10.90
C PHE A 683 19.74 -20.90 12.20
N ARG A 684 19.81 -19.70 12.79
CA ARG A 684 20.36 -19.44 14.12
C ARG A 684 19.36 -18.63 14.93
N ARG A 685 19.11 -19.05 16.17
CA ARG A 685 18.29 -18.35 17.16
C ARG A 685 19.14 -17.35 17.96
N ASN A 686 18.57 -16.19 18.27
CA ASN A 686 19.06 -15.28 19.33
C ASN A 686 17.85 -14.65 20.04
N PHE A 687 18.06 -14.10 21.24
CA PHE A 687 17.14 -13.12 21.81
C PHE A 687 17.31 -11.79 21.09
N VAL A 688 16.20 -11.11 20.81
CA VAL A 688 16.14 -9.74 20.30
C VAL A 688 16.11 -8.76 21.46
N ASP A 689 15.42 -9.14 22.52
CA ASP A 689 15.15 -8.33 23.68
C ASP A 689 16.19 -8.50 24.79
N LYS A 690 16.24 -7.53 25.70
CA LYS A 690 17.01 -7.63 26.94
C LYS A 690 16.05 -8.02 28.07
N ARG A 691 16.57 -8.57 29.16
CA ARG A 691 15.77 -8.98 30.34
C ARG A 691 14.77 -7.89 30.82
N GLY A 692 15.17 -6.63 30.84
CA GLY A 692 14.29 -5.51 31.25
C GLY A 692 13.22 -5.11 30.21
N ASP A 693 13.29 -5.68 29.01
CA ASP A 693 12.28 -5.55 27.95
C ASP A 693 11.29 -6.73 28.00
N SER A 694 11.77 -7.96 28.27
CA SER A 694 10.92 -9.13 28.50
C SER A 694 10.03 -9.01 29.74
N GLU A 695 10.48 -8.27 30.76
CA GLU A 695 9.76 -8.06 32.03
C GLU A 695 8.59 -7.04 31.93
N ARG A 696 8.30 -6.49 30.73
CA ARG A 696 7.29 -5.41 30.54
C ARG A 696 5.84 -5.87 30.38
N GLY A 697 5.61 -7.15 30.09
CA GLY A 697 4.29 -7.70 29.73
C GLY A 697 4.34 -8.55 28.47
N ASP A 698 3.38 -9.46 28.33
CA ASP A 698 3.37 -10.47 27.27
C ASP A 698 3.13 -9.85 25.88
N ILE A 699 3.78 -10.40 24.85
CA ILE A 699 3.69 -9.87 23.49
C ILE A 699 2.33 -10.26 22.87
N LYS A 700 1.61 -9.27 22.33
CA LYS A 700 0.27 -9.44 21.74
C LYS A 700 0.31 -9.51 20.21
N LYS A 701 1.13 -8.70 19.54
CA LYS A 701 1.32 -8.72 18.09
C LYS A 701 2.73 -8.25 17.71
N ILE A 702 3.27 -8.85 16.66
CA ILE A 702 4.52 -8.46 15.99
C ILE A 702 4.18 -8.17 14.51
N GLU A 703 4.77 -7.13 13.92
CA GLU A 703 4.67 -6.84 12.47
C GLU A 703 5.94 -6.14 11.98
N GLY A 704 6.36 -6.38 10.74
CA GLY A 704 7.55 -5.75 10.13
C GLY A 704 7.22 -4.83 8.96
N GLY A 705 7.93 -3.71 8.83
CA GLY A 705 7.89 -2.85 7.62
C GLY A 705 8.81 -1.64 7.72
N GLY A 706 9.34 -1.16 6.59
CA GLY A 706 10.30 -0.03 6.54
C GLY A 706 11.56 -0.26 7.38
N ASP A 707 12.12 -1.47 7.32
CA ASP A 707 13.26 -1.94 8.12
C ASP A 707 13.10 -1.71 9.64
N ARG A 708 11.86 -1.80 10.14
CA ARG A 708 11.49 -1.69 11.56
C ARG A 708 10.56 -2.81 12.00
N LEU A 709 10.87 -3.42 13.13
CA LEU A 709 9.96 -4.36 13.80
C LEU A 709 9.09 -3.60 14.80
N PHE A 710 7.78 -3.81 14.73
CA PHE A 710 6.77 -3.19 15.58
C PHE A 710 6.18 -4.27 16.50
N VAL A 711 6.13 -4.01 17.81
CA VAL A 711 5.72 -4.98 18.83
C VAL A 711 4.75 -4.34 19.81
N SER A 712 3.53 -4.89 19.96
CA SER A 712 2.61 -4.52 21.04
C SER A 712 2.60 -5.55 22.16
N ARG A 713 2.29 -5.12 23.38
CA ARG A 713 2.23 -5.96 24.58
C ARG A 713 0.87 -5.83 25.28
N GLU A 714 0.44 -6.90 25.93
CA GLU A 714 -0.81 -6.93 26.68
C GLU A 714 -0.77 -5.95 27.86
N GLY A 715 -1.78 -5.07 27.96
CA GLY A 715 -1.88 -4.07 29.02
C GLY A 715 -0.87 -2.91 28.97
N VAL A 716 -0.03 -2.83 27.94
CA VAL A 716 0.98 -1.76 27.78
C VAL A 716 0.49 -0.69 26.80
N GLU A 717 0.73 0.58 27.12
CA GLU A 717 0.39 1.69 26.23
C GLU A 717 1.37 1.81 25.06
N GLY A 718 0.83 1.85 23.85
CA GLY A 718 1.58 2.02 22.60
C GLY A 718 2.22 0.77 22.02
N ILE A 719 3.09 1.00 21.04
CA ILE A 719 3.82 -0.02 20.29
C ILE A 719 5.31 0.28 20.37
N GLU A 720 6.12 -0.73 20.72
CA GLU A 720 7.58 -0.66 20.72
C GLU A 720 8.08 -0.74 19.27
N VAL A 721 8.91 0.23 18.86
CA VAL A 721 9.52 0.27 17.52
C VAL A 721 11.00 -0.02 17.63
N TRP A 722 11.45 -1.07 16.94
CA TRP A 722 12.80 -1.60 16.98
C TRP A 722 13.51 -1.32 15.65
N GLU A 723 14.78 -0.87 15.73
CA GLU A 723 15.69 -0.73 14.59
C GLU A 723 17.01 -1.47 14.90
N SER A 724 17.73 -1.90 13.86
CA SER A 724 19.07 -2.49 14.01
C SER A 724 20.10 -1.46 14.44
N SER A 725 20.75 -1.70 15.57
CA SER A 725 21.76 -0.79 16.11
C SER A 725 23.15 -1.09 15.53
N HIS A 726 23.89 -0.04 15.16
CA HIS A 726 25.32 -0.16 14.82
C HIS A 726 26.23 -0.13 16.07
N THR A 727 25.64 -0.22 17.26
CA THR A 727 26.32 -0.06 18.55
C THR A 727 26.34 -1.36 19.35
N SER A 728 26.58 -2.49 18.66
CA SER A 728 26.78 -3.83 19.25
C SER A 728 28.09 -3.92 20.03
N GLY A 729 28.23 -3.11 21.08
CA GLY A 729 29.29 -3.23 22.07
C GLY A 729 29.09 -4.52 22.86
N ALA A 730 29.93 -5.51 22.62
CA ALA A 730 29.88 -6.79 23.32
C ALA A 730 30.01 -6.55 24.83
N VAL A 731 28.97 -6.90 25.59
CA VAL A 731 28.99 -6.88 27.05
C VAL A 731 29.98 -7.96 27.51
N PRO A 732 31.08 -7.62 28.19
CA PRO A 732 31.97 -8.64 28.74
C PRO A 732 31.23 -9.40 29.83
N VAL A 733 31.17 -10.73 29.73
CA VAL A 733 30.67 -11.57 30.82
C VAL A 733 31.74 -11.58 31.91
N SER A 734 31.39 -11.04 33.08
CA SER A 734 32.24 -10.94 34.29
C SER A 734 31.65 -11.77 35.43
#